data_AF-A0A3B9GA44-F1
#
_entry.id   AF-A0A3B9GA44-F1
#
_cell.length_a   1.000
_cell.length_b   1.000
_cell.length_c   1.000
_cell.angle_alpha   90.00
_cell.angle_beta   90.00
_cell.angle_gamma   90.00
#
_symmetry.space_group_name_H-M   'P 1'
#
loop_
_entity.id
_entity.type
_entity.pdbx_description
1 polymer ?
#
loop_
_entity_poly.entity_id
_entity_poly.type
_entity_poly.pdbx_seq_one_letter_code
_entity_poly.pdbx_strand_id
1 'polypeptide(L)'
;MKELRSIAVAFIGVACAAAEPLELQKGDVVAFVGGADLVRMQDDGRLEAALTLRFREANPQFRDLAWEGDTVYFQNAVRERWRTEAFGGWSEQLRRIKATVVIFQFGKMESFEGVAKIAQFKEAYGKLIDDLAGEGRQAILLAPSPFEWPAARERAALNSYTKAVASLAKSKKIPFITGNQADSVEAFILGLTGKKEPNGPTYEQIRSTVREKHRLWVEYWRPTNWKCIFGDDSKRIFSKASHGRPSIQEEWATYPALIQAAENAIQKGAPWNAPAPSALTGSKEANLKNELASFEVLEGFEVNLFADESKGIANPLSVRWDANGCMYVACSDAYPQIEPGVQGNDKVITLRDTDGDGRADESMVFADGLRIPTGMEVGPDRVYIGQGTELLTLRDTTGDGHANERRTLLTGFGNGDSHQTSNSFVWSPGGELWWCQGDGIESRVETPFGVSSLFQAGVFRLRPNELRLDGLLDDFMGPGNPWGIAFDDYGQSFVIDGAGGVSYLTPASIPAKRRLRLPRIGKPGGYCGIDCLGARTFPDEMQGEFLIGDYKKNQISRFATSDDGAGFKLDWKEPLLRSKHRNFRPIDVKVGPDGAIYVVDWYNPITCHQDDFYRHPDRDKTHGRIWRIAPKKGILP
;
A
#
# COMPACT_ATOMS: atom_id res chain seq x y z
N MET A 1 -52.58 29.37 26.82
CA MET A 1 -51.72 30.25 25.99
C MET A 1 -50.32 29.63 25.99
N LYS A 2 -49.72 29.08 24.93
CA LYS A 2 -50.01 28.91 23.49
C LYS A 2 -49.59 27.47 23.12
N GLU A 3 -50.38 26.83 22.25
CA GLU A 3 -50.00 25.59 21.57
C GLU A 3 -48.76 25.80 20.69
N LEU A 4 -47.78 24.90 20.77
CA LEU A 4 -46.79 24.68 19.70
C LEU A 4 -47.18 23.41 18.96
N ARG A 5 -47.74 23.58 17.77
CA ARG A 5 -48.01 22.50 16.81
C ARG A 5 -46.69 21.97 16.28
N SER A 6 -46.41 20.69 16.52
CA SER A 6 -45.37 19.94 15.82
C SER A 6 -45.73 19.85 14.34
N ILE A 7 -44.98 20.53 13.49
CA ILE A 7 -45.03 20.34 12.03
C ILE A 7 -44.20 19.11 11.73
N ALA A 8 -44.86 17.99 11.43
CA ALA A 8 -44.23 16.84 10.81
C ALA A 8 -43.81 17.24 9.38
N VAL A 9 -42.51 17.40 9.16
CA VAL A 9 -41.95 17.56 7.81
C VAL A 9 -42.00 16.18 7.15
N ALA A 10 -43.03 15.93 6.37
CA ALA A 10 -43.09 14.79 5.47
C ALA A 10 -42.00 14.95 4.40
N PHE A 11 -40.98 14.08 4.43
CA PHE A 11 -40.06 13.92 3.32
C PHE A 11 -40.87 13.42 2.12
N ILE A 12 -41.20 14.33 1.19
CA ILE A 12 -41.67 13.94 -0.13
C ILE A 12 -40.46 13.37 -0.85
N GLY A 13 -40.31 12.05 -0.76
CA GLY A 13 -39.42 11.30 -1.62
C GLY A 13 -39.82 11.59 -3.06
N VAL A 14 -38.89 12.11 -3.85
CA VAL A 14 -39.07 12.20 -5.30
C VAL A 14 -39.13 10.77 -5.81
N ALA A 15 -40.33 10.26 -6.05
CA ALA A 15 -40.55 8.97 -6.69
C ALA A 15 -40.09 9.09 -8.15
N CYS A 16 -38.82 8.75 -8.40
CA CYS A 16 -38.39 8.33 -9.72
C CYS A 16 -39.05 6.97 -9.98
N ALA A 17 -39.62 6.75 -11.16
CA ALA A 17 -40.05 5.41 -11.56
C ALA A 17 -38.85 4.46 -11.32
N ALA A 18 -39.08 3.36 -10.58
CA ALA A 18 -38.04 2.40 -10.29
C ALA A 18 -37.44 1.93 -11.63
N ALA A 19 -36.12 2.01 -11.76
CA ALA A 19 -35.46 1.48 -12.94
C ALA A 19 -35.82 0.00 -13.09
N GLU A 20 -36.13 -0.44 -14.30
CA GLU A 20 -36.30 -1.87 -14.54
C GLU A 20 -35.01 -2.60 -14.12
N PRO A 21 -35.13 -3.79 -13.48
CA PRO A 21 -33.97 -4.58 -13.12
C PRO A 21 -33.07 -4.85 -14.33
N LEU A 22 -31.77 -5.00 -14.09
CA LEU A 22 -30.82 -5.38 -15.12
C LEU A 22 -31.22 -6.74 -15.70
N GLU A 23 -31.08 -6.90 -17.02
CA GLU A 23 -31.21 -8.19 -17.68
C GLU A 23 -29.91 -8.45 -18.46
N LEU A 24 -29.34 -9.64 -18.26
CA LEU A 24 -28.10 -10.06 -18.90
C LEU A 24 -28.34 -11.29 -19.78
N GLN A 25 -27.69 -11.30 -20.93
CA GLN A 25 -27.72 -12.34 -21.93
C GLN A 25 -26.42 -13.14 -21.95
N LYS A 26 -26.46 -14.28 -22.64
CA LYS A 26 -25.28 -15.11 -22.80
C LYS A 26 -24.17 -14.36 -23.55
N GLY A 27 -23.00 -14.29 -22.93
CA GLY A 27 -21.83 -13.60 -23.48
C GLY A 27 -21.70 -12.14 -23.06
N ASP A 28 -22.60 -11.64 -22.22
CA ASP A 28 -22.44 -10.30 -21.65
C ASP A 28 -21.21 -10.21 -20.75
N VAL A 29 -20.54 -9.06 -20.84
CA VAL A 29 -19.44 -8.69 -19.96
C VAL A 29 -19.79 -7.36 -19.30
N VAL A 30 -19.90 -7.39 -17.97
CA VAL A 30 -20.22 -6.23 -17.14
C VAL A 30 -18.91 -5.62 -16.63
N ALA A 31 -18.67 -4.36 -17.00
CA ALA A 31 -17.55 -3.57 -16.49
C ALA A 31 -18.00 -2.65 -15.35
N PHE A 32 -17.26 -2.61 -14.25
CA PHE A 32 -17.48 -1.65 -13.15
C PHE A 32 -16.46 -0.52 -13.26
N VAL A 33 -16.93 0.73 -13.16
CA VAL A 33 -16.08 1.93 -13.28
C VAL A 33 -16.44 2.92 -12.16
N GLY A 34 -15.48 3.23 -11.29
CA GLY A 34 -15.67 4.12 -10.15
C GLY A 34 -14.44 4.28 -9.29
N GLY A 35 -14.64 4.98 -8.16
CA GLY A 35 -13.63 5.18 -7.12
C GLY A 35 -13.56 4.05 -6.09
N ALA A 36 -13.10 4.36 -4.88
CA ALA A 36 -12.83 3.38 -3.83
C ALA A 36 -14.06 2.58 -3.37
N ASP A 37 -15.27 3.14 -3.44
CA ASP A 37 -16.49 2.42 -3.08
C ASP A 37 -16.71 1.18 -3.96
N LEU A 38 -16.48 1.29 -5.28
CA LEU A 38 -16.60 0.15 -6.18
C LEU A 38 -15.47 -0.86 -5.95
N VAL A 39 -14.23 -0.40 -5.74
CA VAL A 39 -13.11 -1.29 -5.39
C VAL A 39 -13.47 -2.14 -4.16
N ARG A 40 -13.93 -1.51 -3.07
CA ARG A 40 -14.35 -2.20 -1.84
C ARG A 40 -15.50 -3.17 -2.06
N MET A 41 -16.46 -2.84 -2.92
CA MET A 41 -17.58 -3.74 -3.24
C MET A 41 -17.12 -5.02 -3.94
N GLN A 42 -16.05 -4.96 -4.73
CA GLN A 42 -15.50 -6.15 -5.38
C GLN A 42 -14.65 -6.98 -4.42
N ASP A 43 -13.89 -6.34 -3.53
CA ASP A 43 -13.16 -7.03 -2.46
C ASP A 43 -14.10 -7.78 -1.50
N ASP A 44 -15.30 -7.24 -1.28
CA ASP A 44 -16.37 -7.85 -0.50
C ASP A 44 -17.09 -8.98 -1.26
N GLY A 45 -17.26 -8.84 -2.57
CA GLY A 45 -17.76 -9.88 -3.48
C GLY A 45 -19.27 -10.14 -3.45
N ARG A 46 -20.04 -9.50 -2.55
CA ARG A 46 -21.49 -9.74 -2.41
C ARG A 46 -22.27 -9.41 -3.68
N LEU A 47 -21.93 -8.28 -4.31
CA LEU A 47 -22.63 -7.78 -5.49
C LEU A 47 -22.48 -8.74 -6.67
N GLU A 48 -21.25 -9.11 -7.03
CA GLU A 48 -21.02 -10.06 -8.12
C GLU A 48 -21.63 -11.43 -7.81
N ALA A 49 -21.46 -11.96 -6.59
CA ALA A 49 -22.04 -13.26 -6.23
C ALA A 49 -23.57 -13.29 -6.39
N ALA A 50 -24.26 -12.19 -6.04
CA ALA A 50 -25.71 -12.08 -6.21
C ALA A 50 -26.10 -11.99 -7.70
N LEU A 51 -25.34 -11.24 -8.50
CA LEU A 51 -25.54 -11.16 -9.95
C LEU A 51 -25.31 -12.51 -10.62
N THR A 52 -24.23 -13.23 -10.27
CA THR A 52 -23.94 -14.59 -10.75
C THR A 52 -25.09 -15.54 -10.45
N LEU A 53 -25.64 -15.52 -9.23
CA LEU A 53 -26.78 -16.36 -8.88
C LEU A 53 -28.05 -16.01 -9.65
N ARG A 54 -28.32 -14.71 -9.85
CA ARG A 54 -29.50 -14.23 -10.60
C ARG A 54 -29.43 -14.59 -12.08
N PHE A 55 -28.25 -14.54 -12.68
CA PHE A 55 -28.01 -14.69 -14.12
C PHE A 55 -27.21 -15.95 -14.47
N ARG A 56 -27.31 -17.00 -13.64
CA ARG A 56 -26.53 -18.24 -13.78
C ARG A 56 -26.63 -18.89 -15.16
N GLU A 57 -27.82 -18.87 -15.75
CA GLU A 57 -28.08 -19.43 -17.09
C GLU A 57 -27.42 -18.61 -18.21
N ALA A 58 -27.34 -17.29 -18.05
CA ALA A 58 -26.66 -16.40 -18.99
C ALA A 58 -25.12 -16.51 -18.85
N ASN A 59 -24.62 -16.85 -17.65
CA ASN A 59 -23.20 -16.98 -17.33
C ASN A 59 -22.38 -15.74 -17.78
N PRO A 60 -22.73 -14.53 -17.31
CA PRO A 60 -22.01 -13.31 -17.66
C PRO A 60 -20.62 -13.27 -17.02
N GLN A 61 -19.73 -12.47 -17.61
CA GLN A 61 -18.43 -12.15 -17.02
C GLN A 61 -18.45 -10.76 -16.37
N PHE A 62 -17.65 -10.59 -15.33
CA PHE A 62 -17.58 -9.35 -14.55
C PHE A 62 -16.13 -8.86 -14.48
N ARG A 63 -15.91 -7.58 -14.76
CA ARG A 63 -14.58 -6.97 -14.88
C ARG A 63 -14.55 -5.68 -14.11
N ASP A 64 -13.78 -5.64 -13.03
CA ASP A 64 -13.66 -4.42 -12.24
C ASP A 64 -12.56 -3.52 -12.77
N LEU A 65 -12.93 -2.34 -13.26
CA LEU A 65 -11.99 -1.34 -13.75
C LEU A 65 -11.92 -0.14 -12.79
N ALA A 66 -12.53 -0.24 -11.60
CA ALA A 66 -12.46 0.79 -10.58
C ALA A 66 -11.04 0.98 -10.03
N TRP A 67 -10.76 2.20 -9.57
CA TRP A 67 -9.46 2.60 -9.03
C TRP A 67 -9.67 3.65 -7.94
N GLU A 68 -9.02 3.51 -6.79
CA GLU A 68 -9.21 4.45 -5.68
C GLU A 68 -8.77 5.87 -6.04
N GLY A 69 -9.55 6.86 -5.61
CA GLY A 69 -9.29 8.26 -5.91
C GLY A 69 -9.75 8.69 -7.30
N ASP A 70 -10.22 7.78 -8.17
CA ASP A 70 -10.81 8.16 -9.45
C ASP A 70 -12.05 9.05 -9.26
N THR A 71 -12.11 10.10 -10.08
CA THR A 71 -13.21 11.07 -10.13
C THR A 71 -13.58 11.32 -11.58
N VAL A 72 -14.75 11.87 -11.87
CA VAL A 72 -15.16 12.16 -13.26
C VAL A 72 -14.20 13.07 -14.02
N TYR A 73 -13.34 13.81 -13.32
CA TYR A 73 -12.33 14.70 -13.92
C TYR A 73 -10.99 14.00 -14.18
N PHE A 74 -10.72 12.92 -13.45
CA PHE A 74 -9.43 12.26 -13.47
C PHE A 74 -9.63 10.77 -13.23
N GLN A 75 -9.38 10.01 -14.28
CA GLN A 75 -9.56 8.56 -14.35
C GLN A 75 -8.20 7.89 -14.50
N ASN A 76 -7.90 6.92 -13.65
CA ASN A 76 -6.70 6.11 -13.64
C ASN A 76 -5.39 6.91 -13.57
N ALA A 77 -4.95 7.23 -12.34
CA ALA A 77 -3.64 7.82 -11.99
C ALA A 77 -2.46 7.34 -12.86
N VAL A 78 -2.41 6.06 -13.17
CA VAL A 78 -1.26 5.45 -13.86
C VAL A 78 -1.39 5.47 -15.40
N ARG A 79 -2.56 5.82 -15.97
CA ARG A 79 -2.79 5.79 -17.42
C ARG A 79 -2.09 6.89 -18.19
N GLU A 80 -2.01 8.09 -17.64
CA GLU A 80 -1.55 9.23 -18.43
C GLU A 80 -0.06 9.18 -18.78
N ARG A 81 0.75 8.42 -18.02
CA ARG A 81 2.19 8.32 -18.29
C ARG A 81 2.69 6.92 -18.70
N TRP A 82 2.07 5.81 -18.26
CA TRP A 82 2.71 4.48 -18.43
C TRP A 82 1.81 3.32 -18.89
N ARG A 83 0.48 3.38 -18.71
CA ARG A 83 -0.41 2.24 -19.07
C ARG A 83 -1.00 2.33 -20.46
N THR A 84 -0.88 3.46 -21.16
CA THR A 84 -1.44 3.60 -22.51
C THR A 84 -0.81 2.58 -23.48
N GLU A 85 0.48 2.28 -23.35
CA GLU A 85 1.13 1.24 -24.16
C GLU A 85 0.63 -0.19 -23.82
N ALA A 86 0.23 -0.42 -22.57
CA ALA A 86 -0.19 -1.75 -22.11
C ALA A 86 -1.66 -2.08 -22.40
N PHE A 87 -2.55 -1.11 -22.17
CA PHE A 87 -4.00 -1.32 -22.22
C PHE A 87 -4.73 -0.40 -23.20
N GLY A 88 -4.03 0.59 -23.78
CA GLY A 88 -4.65 1.59 -24.64
C GLY A 88 -5.54 2.56 -23.88
N GLY A 89 -6.32 3.33 -24.65
CA GLY A 89 -7.36 4.19 -24.10
C GLY A 89 -8.57 3.40 -23.57
N TRP A 90 -9.43 4.04 -22.79
CA TRP A 90 -10.63 3.43 -22.20
C TRP A 90 -11.47 2.61 -23.20
N SER A 91 -11.74 3.17 -24.39
CA SER A 91 -12.51 2.49 -25.44
C SER A 91 -11.82 1.21 -25.91
N GLU A 92 -10.50 1.20 -26.03
CA GLU A 92 -9.74 -0.01 -26.36
C GLU A 92 -9.84 -1.06 -25.25
N GLN A 93 -9.76 -0.62 -23.98
CA GLN A 93 -9.87 -1.50 -22.82
C GLN A 93 -11.24 -2.19 -22.77
N LEU A 94 -12.32 -1.42 -22.91
CA LEU A 94 -13.68 -1.96 -22.94
C LEU A 94 -13.91 -2.90 -24.13
N ARG A 95 -13.33 -2.61 -25.32
CA ARG A 95 -13.35 -3.55 -26.45
C ARG A 95 -12.55 -4.81 -26.17
N ARG A 96 -11.37 -4.71 -25.55
CA ARG A 96 -10.48 -5.84 -25.23
C ARG A 96 -11.17 -6.84 -24.30
N ILE A 97 -11.87 -6.34 -23.27
CA ILE A 97 -12.65 -7.19 -22.37
C ILE A 97 -14.04 -7.53 -22.92
N LYS A 98 -14.41 -7.00 -24.09
CA LYS A 98 -15.72 -7.17 -24.73
C LYS A 98 -16.90 -6.72 -23.87
N ALA A 99 -16.73 -5.61 -23.14
CA ALA A 99 -17.77 -5.05 -22.29
C ALA A 99 -19.02 -4.69 -23.10
N THR A 100 -20.17 -5.20 -22.67
CA THR A 100 -21.51 -4.91 -23.20
C THR A 100 -22.33 -4.05 -22.23
N VAL A 101 -22.01 -4.10 -20.94
CA VAL A 101 -22.64 -3.31 -19.88
C VAL A 101 -21.55 -2.57 -19.09
N VAL A 102 -21.80 -1.31 -18.74
CA VAL A 102 -20.93 -0.51 -17.87
C VAL A 102 -21.73 0.04 -16.70
N ILE A 103 -21.32 -0.31 -15.48
CA ILE A 103 -21.91 0.16 -14.23
C ILE A 103 -20.98 1.22 -13.63
N PHE A 104 -21.49 2.44 -13.49
CA PHE A 104 -20.72 3.58 -13.01
C PHE A 104 -21.10 3.95 -11.57
N GLN A 105 -20.12 4.38 -10.78
CA GLN A 105 -20.38 5.03 -9.50
C GLN A 105 -19.42 6.21 -9.26
N PHE A 106 -19.94 7.43 -9.38
CA PHE A 106 -19.22 8.68 -9.10
C PHE A 106 -20.11 9.72 -8.44
N GLY A 107 -19.50 10.76 -7.87
CA GLY A 107 -20.17 11.87 -7.19
C GLY A 107 -19.88 11.94 -5.69
N LYS A 108 -19.23 10.93 -5.11
CA LYS A 108 -18.86 10.92 -3.68
C LYS A 108 -17.67 11.84 -3.42
N MET A 109 -16.52 11.60 -4.04
CA MET A 109 -15.34 12.44 -3.86
C MET A 109 -15.52 13.84 -4.45
N GLU A 110 -16.23 13.98 -5.57
CA GLU A 110 -16.51 15.27 -6.19
C GLU A 110 -17.41 16.16 -5.31
N SER A 111 -18.16 15.57 -4.39
CA SER A 111 -19.01 16.35 -3.48
C SER A 111 -18.24 17.23 -2.49
N PHE A 112 -16.93 17.01 -2.31
CA PHE A 112 -16.05 17.92 -1.58
C PHE A 112 -15.80 19.25 -2.29
N GLU A 113 -16.07 19.35 -3.60
CA GLU A 113 -15.92 20.59 -4.36
C GLU A 113 -17.05 21.61 -4.09
N GLY A 114 -18.11 21.18 -3.40
CA GLY A 114 -19.24 22.02 -3.01
C GLY A 114 -20.27 22.24 -4.12
N VAL A 115 -21.43 22.79 -3.74
CA VAL A 115 -22.60 22.88 -4.64
C VAL A 115 -22.38 23.75 -5.89
N ALA A 116 -21.44 24.69 -5.84
CA ALA A 116 -21.10 25.57 -6.96
C ALA A 116 -20.52 24.82 -8.16
N LYS A 117 -20.00 23.60 -7.95
CA LYS A 117 -19.33 22.78 -8.96
C LYS A 117 -20.23 21.73 -9.61
N ILE A 118 -21.49 21.62 -9.19
CA ILE A 118 -22.43 20.61 -9.69
C ILE A 118 -22.64 20.67 -11.21
N ALA A 119 -22.69 21.86 -11.82
CA ALA A 119 -22.85 21.98 -13.26
C ALA A 119 -21.66 21.37 -14.02
N GLN A 120 -20.43 21.69 -13.58
CA GLN A 120 -19.18 21.17 -14.14
C GLN A 120 -19.08 19.66 -13.92
N PHE A 121 -19.47 19.17 -12.74
CA PHE A 121 -19.57 17.75 -12.45
C PHE A 121 -20.53 17.02 -13.41
N LYS A 122 -21.75 17.54 -13.62
CA LYS A 122 -22.73 16.90 -14.52
C LYS A 122 -22.23 16.84 -15.96
N GLU A 123 -21.54 17.89 -16.42
CA GLU A 123 -20.93 17.92 -17.74
C GLU A 123 -19.82 16.87 -17.87
N ALA A 124 -18.87 16.86 -16.93
CA ALA A 124 -17.77 15.91 -16.91
C ALA A 124 -18.25 14.45 -16.81
N TYR A 125 -19.19 14.16 -15.91
CA TYR A 125 -19.75 12.82 -15.77
C TYR A 125 -20.57 12.42 -17.00
N GLY A 126 -21.34 13.36 -17.55
CA GLY A 126 -22.10 13.13 -18.78
C GLY A 126 -21.19 12.73 -19.94
N LYS A 127 -20.07 13.43 -20.10
CA LYS A 127 -19.05 13.11 -21.10
C LYS A 127 -18.40 11.75 -20.83
N LEU A 128 -18.01 11.46 -19.60
CA LEU A 128 -17.43 10.17 -19.23
C LEU A 128 -18.37 9.01 -19.56
N ILE A 129 -19.67 9.16 -19.26
CA ILE A 129 -20.68 8.17 -19.63
C ILE A 129 -20.75 8.02 -21.14
N ASP A 130 -20.82 9.11 -21.91
CA ASP A 130 -20.90 9.03 -23.38
C ASP A 130 -19.68 8.33 -23.99
N ASP A 131 -18.49 8.62 -23.46
CA ASP A 131 -17.24 8.01 -23.92
C ASP A 131 -17.19 6.49 -23.63
N LEU A 132 -17.65 6.07 -22.44
CA LEU A 132 -17.51 4.68 -21.97
C LEU A 132 -18.72 3.80 -22.31
N ALA A 133 -19.91 4.37 -22.43
CA ALA A 133 -21.11 3.68 -22.89
C ALA A 133 -21.25 3.72 -24.43
N GLY A 134 -20.33 4.36 -25.14
CA GLY A 134 -20.28 4.35 -26.60
C GLY A 134 -20.24 2.94 -27.19
N GLU A 135 -20.44 2.84 -28.51
CA GLU A 135 -20.49 1.56 -29.26
C GLU A 135 -21.67 0.64 -28.85
N GLY A 136 -22.76 1.20 -28.33
CA GLY A 136 -23.99 0.47 -28.03
C GLY A 136 -23.99 -0.27 -26.69
N ARG A 137 -23.06 0.05 -25.78
CA ARG A 137 -23.02 -0.54 -24.44
C ARG A 137 -24.16 -0.02 -23.58
N GLN A 138 -24.75 -0.88 -22.76
CA GLN A 138 -25.73 -0.46 -21.76
C GLN A 138 -25.02 0.25 -20.61
N ALA A 139 -25.46 1.46 -20.25
CA ALA A 139 -24.99 2.16 -19.07
C ALA A 139 -25.94 1.96 -17.89
N ILE A 140 -25.41 1.90 -16.66
CA ILE A 140 -26.18 1.96 -15.42
C ILE A 140 -25.43 2.86 -14.43
N LEU A 141 -26.14 3.75 -13.74
CA LEU A 141 -25.56 4.60 -12.70
C LEU A 141 -25.97 4.10 -11.32
N LEU A 142 -25.00 3.87 -10.44
CA LEU A 142 -25.23 3.67 -9.02
C LEU A 142 -25.16 5.01 -8.30
N ALA A 143 -25.99 5.18 -7.27
CA ALA A 143 -25.89 6.34 -6.38
C ALA A 143 -24.53 6.35 -5.65
N PRO A 144 -23.97 7.53 -5.37
CA PRO A 144 -22.87 7.66 -4.40
C PRO A 144 -23.24 7.03 -3.05
N SER A 145 -22.37 6.19 -2.49
CA SER A 145 -22.61 5.65 -1.15
C SER A 145 -22.41 6.74 -0.08
N PRO A 146 -23.08 6.64 1.09
CA PRO A 146 -22.80 7.49 2.22
C PRO A 146 -21.32 7.46 2.64
N PHE A 147 -20.86 8.55 3.26
CA PHE A 147 -19.56 8.55 3.94
C PHE A 147 -19.64 7.73 5.22
N GLU A 148 -18.70 6.79 5.37
CA GLU A 148 -18.42 6.09 6.63
C GLU A 148 -17.82 7.06 7.67
N TRP A 149 -17.11 8.09 7.20
CA TRP A 149 -16.46 9.09 8.04
C TRP A 149 -17.41 10.22 8.47
N PRO A 150 -17.68 10.40 9.78
CA PRO A 150 -18.51 11.50 10.25
C PRO A 150 -18.00 12.87 9.81
N ALA A 151 -16.69 13.09 9.88
CA ALA A 151 -16.04 14.36 9.51
C ALA A 151 -16.24 14.76 8.03
N ALA A 152 -16.48 13.79 7.15
CA ALA A 152 -16.77 14.06 5.74
C ALA A 152 -18.22 14.55 5.54
N ARG A 153 -19.18 14.05 6.33
CA ARG A 153 -20.61 14.33 6.16
C ARG A 153 -20.96 15.81 6.30
N GLU A 154 -20.21 16.54 7.12
CA GLU A 154 -20.40 17.97 7.33
C GLU A 154 -19.74 18.83 6.24
N ARG A 155 -18.74 18.29 5.55
CA ARG A 155 -17.92 19.03 4.57
C ARG A 155 -18.41 18.82 3.14
N ALA A 156 -18.96 17.65 2.86
CA ALA A 156 -19.31 17.20 1.52
C ALA A 156 -20.76 17.51 1.17
N ALA A 157 -21.01 17.99 -0.06
CA ALA A 157 -22.35 18.25 -0.58
C ALA A 157 -23.04 16.99 -1.15
N LEU A 158 -22.86 15.83 -0.51
CA LEU A 158 -23.18 14.51 -1.06
C LEU A 158 -24.63 14.41 -1.58
N ASN A 159 -25.61 14.85 -0.79
CA ASN A 159 -27.02 14.80 -1.19
C ASN A 159 -27.31 15.58 -2.48
N SER A 160 -26.64 16.71 -2.68
CA SER A 160 -26.80 17.53 -3.89
C SER A 160 -26.16 16.85 -5.10
N TYR A 161 -25.02 16.18 -4.91
CA TYR A 161 -24.38 15.39 -5.96
C TYR A 161 -25.17 14.13 -6.31
N THR A 162 -25.74 13.41 -5.33
CA THR A 162 -26.66 12.28 -5.59
C THR A 162 -27.88 12.71 -6.42
N LYS A 163 -28.47 13.88 -6.12
CA LYS A 163 -29.55 14.46 -6.95
C LYS A 163 -29.07 14.84 -8.35
N ALA A 164 -27.83 15.34 -8.47
CA ALA A 164 -27.23 15.66 -9.77
C ALA A 164 -27.04 14.41 -10.64
N VAL A 165 -26.57 13.30 -10.06
CA VAL A 165 -26.44 12.00 -10.73
C VAL A 165 -27.82 11.48 -11.16
N ALA A 166 -28.83 11.51 -10.28
CA ALA A 166 -30.20 11.11 -10.62
C ALA A 166 -30.78 11.96 -11.77
N SER A 167 -30.54 13.27 -11.75
CA SER A 167 -30.95 14.19 -12.82
C SER A 167 -30.24 13.87 -14.14
N LEU A 168 -28.94 13.56 -14.09
CA LEU A 168 -28.15 13.17 -15.26
C LEU A 168 -28.67 11.85 -15.85
N ALA A 169 -28.89 10.84 -15.02
CA ALA A 169 -29.45 9.55 -15.41
C ALA A 169 -30.80 9.73 -16.12
N LYS A 170 -31.71 10.51 -15.54
CA LYS A 170 -33.01 10.85 -16.14
C LYS A 170 -32.86 11.53 -17.49
N SER A 171 -31.95 12.51 -17.60
CA SER A 171 -31.73 13.25 -18.86
C SER A 171 -31.19 12.37 -19.98
N LYS A 172 -30.33 11.41 -19.65
CA LYS A 172 -29.74 10.46 -20.59
C LYS A 172 -30.57 9.17 -20.76
N LYS A 173 -31.69 9.03 -20.04
CA LYS A 173 -32.53 7.82 -20.00
C LYS A 173 -31.75 6.56 -19.58
N ILE A 174 -30.85 6.72 -18.62
CA ILE A 174 -30.01 5.66 -18.07
C ILE A 174 -30.64 5.17 -16.75
N PRO A 175 -30.71 3.84 -16.50
CA PRO A 175 -31.07 3.29 -15.20
C PRO A 175 -30.25 3.89 -14.06
N PHE A 176 -30.94 4.35 -13.01
CA PHE A 176 -30.31 4.86 -11.79
C PHE A 176 -30.73 4.02 -10.60
N ILE A 177 -29.75 3.35 -9.99
CA ILE A 177 -29.97 2.48 -8.84
C ILE A 177 -29.60 3.24 -7.56
N THR A 178 -30.60 3.44 -6.70
CA THR A 178 -30.40 4.13 -5.42
C THR A 178 -29.77 3.19 -4.39
N GLY A 179 -28.80 3.70 -3.64
CA GLY A 179 -28.32 3.07 -2.41
C GLY A 179 -29.25 3.38 -1.23
N ASN A 180 -28.98 2.80 -0.08
CA ASN A 180 -29.59 3.19 1.19
C ASN A 180 -28.49 3.54 2.23
N GLN A 181 -28.88 4.11 3.38
CA GLN A 181 -27.90 4.54 4.38
C GLN A 181 -27.32 3.41 5.24
N ALA A 182 -27.98 2.26 5.31
CA ALA A 182 -27.60 1.15 6.17
C ALA A 182 -26.60 0.22 5.47
N ASP A 183 -26.90 -0.16 4.24
CA ASP A 183 -26.08 -1.02 3.38
C ASP A 183 -26.36 -0.67 1.91
N SER A 184 -25.44 0.10 1.31
CA SER A 184 -25.53 0.43 -0.12
C SER A 184 -25.49 -0.80 -1.01
N VAL A 185 -24.73 -1.85 -0.64
CA VAL A 185 -24.53 -3.02 -1.49
C VAL A 185 -25.80 -3.85 -1.56
N GLU A 186 -26.47 -4.09 -0.42
CA GLU A 186 -27.75 -4.76 -0.38
C GLU A 186 -28.79 -4.02 -1.25
N ALA A 187 -28.82 -2.69 -1.16
CA ALA A 187 -29.70 -1.85 -1.99
C ALA A 187 -29.38 -1.96 -3.48
N PHE A 188 -28.10 -1.96 -3.85
CA PHE A 188 -27.67 -2.14 -5.23
C PHE A 188 -28.01 -3.53 -5.76
N ILE A 189 -27.83 -4.58 -4.96
CA ILE A 189 -28.25 -5.94 -5.31
C ILE A 189 -29.76 -5.98 -5.59
N LEU A 190 -30.56 -5.39 -4.70
CA LEU A 190 -32.01 -5.33 -4.90
C LEU A 190 -32.39 -4.58 -6.18
N GLY A 191 -31.80 -3.41 -6.41
CA GLY A 191 -32.13 -2.60 -7.58
C GLY A 191 -31.64 -3.20 -8.90
N LEU A 192 -30.48 -3.85 -8.91
CA LEU A 192 -29.94 -4.48 -10.12
C LEU A 192 -30.61 -5.82 -10.43
N THR A 193 -30.93 -6.63 -9.42
CA THR A 193 -31.45 -7.99 -9.63
C THR A 193 -32.98 -8.09 -9.55
N GLY A 194 -33.63 -7.09 -8.95
CA GLY A 194 -35.03 -7.15 -8.54
C GLY A 194 -35.29 -8.10 -7.36
N LYS A 195 -34.25 -8.65 -6.72
CA LYS A 195 -34.33 -9.64 -5.64
C LYS A 195 -33.47 -9.22 -4.45
N LYS A 196 -33.89 -9.62 -3.24
CA LYS A 196 -33.08 -9.41 -2.04
C LYS A 196 -31.75 -10.17 -2.13
N GLU A 197 -30.75 -9.70 -1.39
CA GLU A 197 -29.46 -10.38 -1.27
C GLU A 197 -29.66 -11.85 -0.85
N PRO A 198 -29.07 -12.81 -1.59
CA PRO A 198 -29.10 -14.22 -1.21
C PRO A 198 -28.36 -14.46 0.12
N ASN A 199 -28.62 -15.60 0.75
CA ASN A 199 -27.88 -16.04 1.93
C ASN A 199 -27.69 -17.56 1.93
N GLY A 200 -26.88 -18.06 2.86
CA GLY A 200 -26.64 -19.48 3.05
C GLY A 200 -25.34 -19.98 2.42
N PRO A 201 -24.99 -21.26 2.65
CA PRO A 201 -23.66 -21.79 2.38
C PRO A 201 -23.26 -21.74 0.90
N THR A 202 -24.20 -21.96 -0.01
CA THR A 202 -23.94 -21.87 -1.46
C THR A 202 -23.58 -20.44 -1.88
N TYR A 203 -24.27 -19.44 -1.32
CA TYR A 203 -23.98 -18.03 -1.60
C TYR A 203 -22.60 -17.65 -1.05
N GLU A 204 -22.30 -18.01 0.20
CA GLU A 204 -20.99 -17.72 0.80
C GLU A 204 -19.85 -18.43 0.06
N GLN A 205 -20.06 -19.66 -0.42
CA GLN A 205 -19.07 -20.36 -1.24
C GLN A 205 -18.81 -19.62 -2.56
N ILE A 206 -19.86 -19.18 -3.26
CA ILE A 206 -19.72 -18.40 -4.49
C ILE A 206 -19.02 -17.09 -4.19
N ARG A 207 -19.43 -16.37 -3.14
CA ARG A 207 -18.80 -15.11 -2.71
C ARG A 207 -17.31 -15.30 -2.42
N SER A 208 -16.92 -16.35 -1.70
CA SER A 208 -15.52 -16.66 -1.44
C SER A 208 -14.73 -16.87 -2.74
N THR A 209 -15.27 -17.63 -3.70
CA THR A 209 -14.61 -17.86 -5.00
C THR A 209 -14.58 -16.59 -5.86
N VAL A 210 -15.63 -15.77 -5.80
CA VAL A 210 -15.71 -14.44 -6.44
C VAL A 210 -14.62 -13.51 -5.93
N ARG A 211 -14.36 -13.49 -4.61
CA ARG A 211 -13.27 -12.71 -3.98
C ARG A 211 -11.89 -13.15 -4.49
N GLU A 212 -11.62 -14.46 -4.58
CA GLU A 212 -10.38 -14.94 -5.19
C GLU A 212 -10.26 -14.56 -6.66
N LYS A 213 -11.35 -14.65 -7.43
CA LYS A 213 -11.38 -14.17 -8.82
C LYS A 213 -11.08 -12.68 -8.91
N HIS A 214 -11.63 -11.84 -8.01
CA HIS A 214 -11.33 -10.42 -7.97
C HIS A 214 -9.88 -10.14 -7.60
N ARG A 215 -9.32 -10.87 -6.63
CA ARG A 215 -7.89 -10.78 -6.31
C ARG A 215 -7.03 -11.05 -7.55
N LEU A 216 -7.28 -12.14 -8.27
CA LEU A 216 -6.58 -12.46 -9.53
C LEU A 216 -6.78 -11.37 -10.59
N TRP A 217 -8.00 -10.83 -10.71
CA TRP A 217 -8.31 -9.77 -11.64
C TRP A 217 -7.56 -8.47 -11.30
N VAL A 218 -7.50 -8.07 -10.03
CA VAL A 218 -6.74 -6.90 -9.57
C VAL A 218 -5.24 -7.11 -9.77
N GLU A 219 -4.71 -8.29 -9.49
CA GLU A 219 -3.30 -8.60 -9.76
C GLU A 219 -2.97 -8.59 -11.26
N TYR A 220 -3.92 -8.90 -12.13
CA TYR A 220 -3.76 -8.77 -13.58
C TYR A 220 -3.93 -7.34 -14.09
N TRP A 221 -4.98 -6.66 -13.63
CA TRP A 221 -5.44 -5.35 -14.08
C TRP A 221 -4.68 -4.21 -13.42
N ARG A 222 -4.13 -4.40 -12.23
CA ARG A 222 -3.36 -3.41 -11.46
C ARG A 222 -2.11 -4.09 -10.89
N PRO A 223 -1.26 -4.69 -11.74
CA PRO A 223 -0.19 -5.55 -11.26
C PRO A 223 0.82 -4.75 -10.46
N THR A 224 1.28 -5.34 -9.35
CA THR A 224 2.52 -4.94 -8.68
C THR A 224 3.67 -4.97 -9.69
N ASN A 225 4.64 -4.06 -9.57
CA ASN A 225 5.80 -4.01 -10.48
C ASN A 225 5.42 -3.79 -11.95
N TRP A 226 4.30 -3.13 -12.24
CA TRP A 226 3.87 -2.88 -13.61
C TRP A 226 4.92 -2.14 -14.46
N LYS A 227 5.82 -1.37 -13.84
CA LYS A 227 6.95 -0.72 -14.51
C LYS A 227 7.87 -1.72 -15.23
N CYS A 228 8.06 -2.91 -14.64
CA CYS A 228 8.84 -4.01 -15.21
C CYS A 228 8.02 -4.87 -16.19
N ILE A 229 6.69 -4.78 -16.18
CA ILE A 229 5.82 -5.52 -17.11
C ILE A 229 5.64 -4.74 -18.41
N PHE A 230 5.35 -3.44 -18.34
CA PHE A 230 5.07 -2.62 -19.51
C PHE A 230 5.51 -1.15 -19.40
N GLY A 231 6.08 -0.71 -18.28
CA GLY A 231 6.67 0.63 -18.16
C GLY A 231 8.12 0.72 -18.66
N ASP A 232 8.82 1.79 -18.29
CA ASP A 232 10.20 2.07 -18.72
C ASP A 232 11.19 0.93 -18.41
N ASP A 233 10.94 0.15 -17.36
CA ASP A 233 11.82 -0.95 -16.97
C ASP A 233 11.48 -2.30 -17.64
N SER A 234 10.43 -2.36 -18.46
CA SER A 234 10.01 -3.57 -19.19
C SER A 234 11.01 -4.06 -20.24
N LYS A 235 11.89 -3.16 -20.70
CA LYS A 235 12.93 -3.43 -21.69
C LYS A 235 14.28 -3.76 -21.06
N ARG A 236 14.44 -3.63 -19.74
CA ARG A 236 15.68 -4.00 -19.05
C ARG A 236 15.94 -5.50 -19.18
N ILE A 237 17.22 -5.88 -19.23
CA ILE A 237 17.64 -7.29 -19.27
C ILE A 237 17.11 -8.07 -18.05
N PHE A 238 17.04 -7.42 -16.89
CA PHE A 238 16.61 -8.03 -15.62
C PHE A 238 15.12 -8.36 -15.56
N SER A 239 14.31 -7.73 -16.42
CA SER A 239 12.89 -8.01 -16.58
C SER A 239 12.63 -9.21 -17.51
N LYS A 240 13.67 -9.85 -18.07
CA LYS A 240 13.58 -10.99 -19.00
C LYS A 240 13.81 -12.33 -18.30
N ALA A 241 13.41 -13.40 -18.98
CA ALA A 241 13.59 -14.77 -18.52
C ALA A 241 15.08 -15.09 -18.41
N SER A 242 15.45 -15.85 -17.38
CA SER A 242 16.85 -16.15 -17.10
C SER A 242 16.97 -17.34 -16.15
N HIS A 243 18.08 -18.06 -16.19
CA HIS A 243 18.36 -19.21 -15.31
C HIS A 243 17.25 -20.29 -15.31
N GLY A 244 16.57 -20.49 -16.45
CA GLY A 244 15.45 -21.44 -16.57
C GLY A 244 14.17 -21.00 -15.85
N ARG A 245 14.08 -19.73 -15.44
CA ARG A 245 12.91 -19.14 -14.76
C ARG A 245 12.24 -18.08 -15.66
N PRO A 246 10.91 -17.95 -15.58
CA PRO A 246 10.16 -17.01 -16.43
C PRO A 246 10.50 -15.56 -16.08
N SER A 247 10.31 -14.69 -17.07
CA SER A 247 10.22 -13.24 -16.87
C SER A 247 8.97 -12.86 -16.09
N ILE A 248 8.97 -11.66 -15.51
CA ILE A 248 7.77 -11.06 -14.92
C ILE A 248 6.62 -10.91 -15.93
N GLN A 249 6.94 -10.69 -17.22
CA GLN A 249 5.94 -10.57 -18.28
C GLN A 249 5.29 -11.92 -18.60
N GLU A 250 6.08 -13.00 -18.65
CA GLU A 250 5.57 -14.37 -18.83
C GLU A 250 4.74 -14.82 -17.62
N GLU A 251 5.18 -14.51 -16.40
CA GLU A 251 4.38 -14.73 -15.18
C GLU A 251 3.05 -13.99 -15.25
N TRP A 252 3.06 -12.70 -15.59
CA TRP A 252 1.84 -11.90 -15.73
C TRP A 252 0.90 -12.45 -16.82
N ALA A 253 1.43 -13.00 -17.92
CA ALA A 253 0.65 -13.58 -19.00
C ALA A 253 -0.13 -14.85 -18.58
N THR A 254 0.13 -15.42 -17.40
CA THR A 254 -0.60 -16.59 -16.88
C THR A 254 -1.95 -16.25 -16.23
N TYR A 255 -2.13 -15.00 -15.76
CA TYR A 255 -3.33 -14.59 -15.02
C TYR A 255 -4.66 -14.83 -15.76
N PRO A 256 -4.80 -14.59 -17.08
CA PRO A 256 -6.05 -14.88 -17.79
C PRO A 256 -6.54 -16.32 -17.63
N ALA A 257 -5.63 -17.30 -17.60
CA ALA A 257 -5.99 -18.70 -17.39
C ALA A 257 -6.44 -18.96 -15.94
N LEU A 258 -5.79 -18.34 -14.96
CA LEU A 258 -6.16 -18.43 -13.55
C LEU A 258 -7.55 -17.81 -13.31
N ILE A 259 -7.81 -16.63 -13.86
CA ILE A 259 -9.12 -15.94 -13.81
C ILE A 259 -10.19 -16.84 -14.43
N GLN A 260 -9.94 -17.40 -15.61
CA GLN A 260 -10.89 -18.29 -16.27
C GLN A 260 -11.18 -19.56 -15.45
N ALA A 261 -10.17 -20.12 -14.77
CA ALA A 261 -10.35 -21.25 -13.88
C ALA A 261 -11.21 -20.89 -12.65
N ALA A 262 -11.02 -19.71 -12.06
CA ALA A 262 -11.85 -19.22 -10.98
C ALA A 262 -13.30 -18.96 -11.43
N GLU A 263 -13.51 -18.36 -12.61
CA GLU A 263 -14.84 -18.21 -13.21
C GLU A 263 -15.54 -19.56 -13.44
N ASN A 264 -14.81 -20.56 -13.92
CA ASN A 264 -15.35 -21.91 -14.09
C ASN A 264 -15.75 -22.54 -12.75
N ALA A 265 -15.00 -22.28 -11.67
CA ALA A 265 -15.34 -22.73 -10.32
C ALA A 265 -16.61 -22.02 -9.80
N ILE A 266 -16.71 -20.69 -10.00
CA ILE A 266 -17.91 -19.89 -9.69
C ILE A 266 -19.14 -20.49 -10.36
N GLN A 267 -19.09 -20.78 -11.67
CA GLN A 267 -20.25 -21.31 -12.39
C GLN A 267 -20.69 -22.69 -11.86
N LYS A 268 -19.74 -23.52 -11.47
CA LYS A 268 -19.98 -24.82 -10.83
C LYS A 268 -20.43 -24.70 -9.36
N GLY A 269 -20.36 -23.52 -8.75
CA GLY A 269 -20.59 -23.34 -7.31
C GLY A 269 -19.51 -24.02 -6.46
N ALA A 270 -18.29 -24.12 -6.97
CA ALA A 270 -17.16 -24.80 -6.33
C ALA A 270 -16.17 -23.77 -5.73
N PRO A 271 -15.40 -24.16 -4.70
CA PRO A 271 -14.26 -23.38 -4.24
C PRO A 271 -13.18 -23.28 -5.31
N TRP A 272 -12.42 -22.20 -5.28
CA TRP A 272 -11.15 -22.08 -5.98
C TRP A 272 -10.03 -21.98 -4.93
N ASN A 273 -8.97 -22.75 -5.13
CA ASN A 273 -7.82 -22.77 -4.24
C ASN A 273 -6.63 -22.14 -4.94
N ALA A 274 -5.94 -21.24 -4.23
CA ALA A 274 -4.69 -20.66 -4.70
C ALA A 274 -3.63 -21.76 -4.92
N PRO A 275 -2.79 -21.63 -5.96
CA PRO A 275 -1.59 -22.45 -6.08
C PRO A 275 -0.70 -22.32 -4.84
N ALA A 276 0.05 -23.38 -4.53
CA ALA A 276 1.08 -23.32 -3.51
C ALA A 276 2.30 -22.52 -4.01
N PRO A 277 2.99 -21.77 -3.14
CA PRO A 277 4.24 -21.09 -3.50
C PRO A 277 5.33 -22.08 -3.88
N SER A 278 6.25 -21.65 -4.73
CA SER A 278 7.49 -22.39 -4.98
C SER A 278 8.37 -22.46 -3.71
N ALA A 279 9.28 -23.44 -3.67
CA ALA A 279 10.24 -23.56 -2.58
C ALA A 279 11.16 -22.33 -2.50
N LEU A 280 11.37 -21.84 -1.29
CA LEU A 280 12.25 -20.69 -1.03
C LEU A 280 13.71 -21.04 -1.34
N THR A 281 14.44 -20.08 -1.90
CA THR A 281 15.88 -20.18 -2.19
C THR A 281 16.70 -19.61 -1.03
N GLY A 282 17.85 -20.21 -0.74
CA GLY A 282 18.73 -19.74 0.34
C GLY A 282 20.19 -19.87 -0.07
N SER A 283 21.03 -18.95 0.42
CA SER A 283 22.46 -19.00 0.22
C SER A 283 23.05 -20.22 0.92
N LYS A 284 23.85 -21.00 0.17
CA LYS A 284 24.63 -22.12 0.74
C LYS A 284 25.82 -21.65 1.58
N GLU A 285 26.16 -20.37 1.47
CA GLU A 285 27.28 -19.75 2.18
C GLU A 285 26.84 -19.11 3.50
N ALA A 286 25.54 -19.15 3.82
CA ALA A 286 24.98 -18.67 5.09
C ALA A 286 25.68 -19.33 6.28
N ASN A 287 26.48 -18.54 6.99
CA ASN A 287 27.19 -18.97 8.18
C ASN A 287 27.37 -17.80 9.15
N LEU A 288 26.65 -17.87 10.27
CA LEU A 288 26.63 -16.84 11.30
C LEU A 288 28.03 -16.49 11.83
N LYS A 289 28.90 -17.49 12.03
CA LYS A 289 30.24 -17.27 12.58
C LYS A 289 31.13 -16.51 11.59
N ASN A 290 31.05 -16.86 10.31
CA ASN A 290 31.81 -16.18 9.26
C ASN A 290 31.32 -14.75 9.06
N GLU A 291 30.01 -14.53 9.13
CA GLU A 291 29.42 -13.20 9.04
C GLU A 291 29.84 -12.32 10.22
N LEU A 292 29.68 -12.80 11.46
CA LEU A 292 30.11 -12.07 12.66
C LEU A 292 31.61 -11.76 12.64
N ALA A 293 32.45 -12.71 12.21
CA ALA A 293 33.89 -12.52 12.09
C ALA A 293 34.30 -11.53 10.99
N SER A 294 33.38 -11.18 10.08
CA SER A 294 33.62 -10.20 9.02
C SER A 294 33.47 -8.75 9.47
N PHE A 295 32.94 -8.53 10.69
CA PHE A 295 32.61 -7.22 11.19
C PHE A 295 33.82 -6.51 11.82
N GLU A 296 34.00 -5.26 11.40
CA GLU A 296 34.88 -4.28 12.01
C GLU A 296 33.99 -3.24 12.68
N VAL A 297 33.95 -3.26 14.01
CA VAL A 297 33.11 -2.37 14.82
C VAL A 297 33.96 -1.23 15.36
N LEU A 298 33.37 -0.03 15.45
CA LEU A 298 33.98 1.15 16.02
C LEU A 298 34.55 0.86 17.42
N GLU A 299 35.71 1.45 17.75
CA GLU A 299 36.31 1.31 19.07
C GLU A 299 35.32 1.73 20.17
N GLY A 300 35.34 0.98 21.29
CA GLY A 300 34.38 1.17 22.38
C GLY A 300 33.03 0.47 22.18
N PHE A 301 32.73 -0.09 21.02
CA PHE A 301 31.48 -0.81 20.74
C PHE A 301 31.69 -2.32 20.51
N GLU A 302 30.66 -3.10 20.78
CA GLU A 302 30.59 -4.54 20.50
C GLU A 302 29.31 -4.88 19.74
N VAL A 303 29.36 -5.98 18.98
CA VAL A 303 28.23 -6.50 18.20
C VAL A 303 27.93 -7.94 18.60
N ASN A 304 26.64 -8.25 18.75
CA ASN A 304 26.16 -9.61 18.97
C ASN A 304 24.94 -9.89 18.10
N LEU A 305 24.68 -11.18 17.84
CA LEU A 305 23.43 -11.60 17.22
C LEU A 305 22.29 -11.38 18.21
N PHE A 306 21.22 -10.69 17.80
CA PHE A 306 19.97 -10.59 18.55
C PHE A 306 19.00 -11.70 18.13
N ALA A 307 18.77 -11.87 16.83
CA ALA A 307 17.89 -12.91 16.28
C ALA A 307 18.25 -13.27 14.83
N ASP A 308 17.96 -14.51 14.44
CA ASP A 308 18.18 -15.06 13.10
C ASP A 308 17.01 -15.96 12.66
N GLU A 309 17.22 -16.76 11.60
CA GLU A 309 16.23 -17.69 11.08
C GLU A 309 15.70 -18.71 12.11
N SER A 310 16.45 -19.02 13.19
CA SER A 310 15.98 -19.91 14.26
C SER A 310 14.84 -19.30 15.08
N LYS A 311 14.69 -17.97 15.03
CA LYS A 311 13.58 -17.20 15.59
C LYS A 311 12.55 -16.81 14.53
N GLY A 312 12.62 -17.40 13.33
CA GLY A 312 11.73 -17.11 12.21
C GLY A 312 12.11 -15.90 11.37
N ILE A 313 13.25 -15.25 11.65
CA ILE A 313 13.69 -14.05 10.95
C ILE A 313 14.37 -14.41 9.63
N ALA A 314 13.57 -14.51 8.57
CA ALA A 314 14.04 -14.65 7.19
C ALA A 314 13.63 -13.41 6.38
N ASN A 315 14.57 -12.83 5.63
CA ASN A 315 14.37 -11.57 4.90
C ASN A 315 13.64 -10.49 5.71
N PRO A 316 14.18 -10.06 6.87
CA PRO A 316 13.61 -8.96 7.61
C PRO A 316 13.68 -7.67 6.79
N LEU A 317 12.68 -6.80 6.94
CA LEU A 317 12.55 -5.52 6.23
C LEU A 317 12.68 -4.31 7.15
N SER A 318 12.10 -4.37 8.36
CA SER A 318 12.15 -3.29 9.35
C SER A 318 11.90 -3.80 10.76
N VAL A 319 12.36 -3.04 11.78
CA VAL A 319 12.15 -3.33 13.21
C VAL A 319 11.58 -2.14 13.97
N ARG A 320 10.60 -2.36 14.84
CA ARG A 320 9.97 -1.33 15.69
C ARG A 320 9.66 -1.89 17.07
N TRP A 321 9.41 -1.06 18.08
CA TRP A 321 9.11 -1.51 19.44
C TRP A 321 7.78 -0.98 19.92
N ASP A 322 7.07 -1.80 20.71
CA ASP A 322 6.01 -1.28 21.58
C ASP A 322 6.58 -0.62 22.85
N ALA A 323 5.70 -0.02 23.64
CA ALA A 323 6.08 0.62 24.91
C ALA A 323 6.57 -0.36 25.99
N ASN A 324 6.41 -1.67 25.80
CA ASN A 324 6.91 -2.71 26.70
C ASN A 324 8.29 -3.24 26.28
N GLY A 325 8.87 -2.70 25.21
CA GLY A 325 10.14 -3.15 24.66
C GLY A 325 10.05 -4.43 23.82
N CYS A 326 8.85 -4.86 23.42
CA CYS A 326 8.65 -5.95 22.48
C CYS A 326 8.99 -5.48 21.06
N MET A 327 9.98 -6.11 20.42
CA MET A 327 10.37 -5.79 19.05
C MET A 327 9.42 -6.47 18.07
N TYR A 328 8.92 -5.73 17.09
CA TYR A 328 8.18 -6.20 15.93
C TYR A 328 9.11 -6.18 14.72
N VAL A 329 9.13 -7.26 13.94
CA VAL A 329 9.96 -7.42 12.74
C VAL A 329 9.06 -7.76 11.56
N ALA A 330 9.04 -6.91 10.54
CA ALA A 330 8.38 -7.24 9.27
C ALA A 330 9.32 -8.13 8.44
N CYS A 331 8.83 -9.26 7.93
CA CYS A 331 9.61 -10.23 7.15
C CYS A 331 8.92 -10.51 5.82
N SER A 332 9.70 -10.64 4.74
CA SER A 332 9.15 -10.96 3.42
C SER A 332 9.88 -12.09 2.68
N ASP A 333 9.19 -13.21 2.51
CA ASP A 333 9.63 -14.29 1.61
C ASP A 333 9.20 -14.03 0.16
N ALA A 334 8.21 -13.16 -0.06
CA ALA A 334 7.69 -12.83 -1.38
C ALA A 334 8.54 -11.77 -2.13
N TYR A 335 9.14 -10.79 -1.44
CA TYR A 335 9.81 -9.65 -2.09
C TYR A 335 10.85 -10.06 -3.16
N PRO A 336 10.82 -9.56 -4.40
CA PRO A 336 10.05 -8.39 -4.82
C PRO A 336 8.65 -8.71 -5.37
N GLN A 337 8.22 -9.98 -5.40
CA GLN A 337 6.96 -10.36 -6.04
C GLN A 337 6.37 -11.70 -5.63
N ILE A 338 5.08 -11.64 -5.35
CA ILE A 338 4.23 -12.81 -5.16
C ILE A 338 4.01 -13.52 -6.51
N GLU A 339 4.22 -14.83 -6.53
CA GLU A 339 3.99 -15.68 -7.70
C GLU A 339 2.53 -15.61 -8.20
N PRO A 340 2.28 -15.71 -9.51
CA PRO A 340 0.92 -15.61 -10.04
C PRO A 340 -0.07 -16.56 -9.36
N GLY A 341 -1.14 -15.97 -8.81
CA GLY A 341 -2.22 -16.69 -8.15
C GLY A 341 -1.94 -17.18 -6.74
N VAL A 342 -0.68 -17.20 -6.30
CA VAL A 342 -0.30 -17.54 -4.92
C VAL A 342 -0.79 -16.44 -3.98
N GLN A 343 -1.16 -16.81 -2.75
CA GLN A 343 -1.48 -15.83 -1.71
C GLN A 343 -0.21 -15.41 -0.97
N GLY A 344 -0.07 -14.11 -0.70
CA GLY A 344 1.02 -13.61 0.15
C GLY A 344 0.89 -14.18 1.57
N ASN A 345 2.02 -14.56 2.16
CA ASN A 345 2.10 -15.09 3.51
C ASN A 345 3.24 -14.48 4.32
N ASP A 346 3.60 -13.25 3.99
CA ASP A 346 4.60 -12.48 4.72
C ASP A 346 4.11 -12.20 6.14
N LYS A 347 5.05 -11.96 7.06
CA LYS A 347 4.78 -11.98 8.49
C LYS A 347 5.28 -10.74 9.21
N VAL A 348 4.65 -10.47 10.35
CA VAL A 348 5.22 -9.68 11.42
C VAL A 348 5.52 -10.63 12.59
N ILE A 349 6.76 -10.64 13.03
CA ILE A 349 7.25 -11.50 14.13
C ILE A 349 7.58 -10.60 15.31
N THR A 350 7.15 -10.99 16.50
CA THR A 350 7.55 -10.32 17.75
C THR A 350 8.72 -11.05 18.39
N LEU A 351 9.69 -10.30 18.92
CA LEU A 351 10.86 -10.78 19.62
C LEU A 351 10.98 -10.10 20.99
N ARG A 352 11.39 -10.86 22.00
CA ARG A 352 11.71 -10.33 23.34
C ARG A 352 13.03 -10.92 23.83
N ASP A 353 13.72 -10.11 24.61
CA ASP A 353 14.88 -10.48 25.43
C ASP A 353 14.41 -10.36 26.88
N THR A 354 14.09 -11.48 27.51
CA THR A 354 13.47 -11.50 28.85
C THR A 354 14.49 -11.55 29.98
N ASP A 355 15.74 -11.92 29.68
CA ASP A 355 16.83 -11.98 30.66
C ASP A 355 17.85 -10.83 30.55
N GLY A 356 17.74 -10.01 29.51
CA GLY A 356 18.56 -8.82 29.28
C GLY A 356 20.00 -9.14 28.85
N ASP A 357 20.25 -10.34 28.28
CA ASP A 357 21.57 -10.73 27.78
C ASP A 357 21.93 -10.10 26.41
N GLY A 358 20.98 -9.37 25.83
CA GLY A 358 21.11 -8.74 24.51
C GLY A 358 20.75 -9.68 23.37
N ARG A 359 20.07 -10.80 23.62
CA ARG A 359 19.58 -11.75 22.60
C ARG A 359 18.09 -12.03 22.78
N ALA A 360 17.39 -12.25 21.68
CA ALA A 360 16.00 -12.65 21.75
C ALA A 360 15.87 -14.11 22.24
N ASP A 361 15.13 -14.33 23.32
CA ASP A 361 14.81 -15.66 23.86
C ASP A 361 13.38 -16.09 23.46
N GLU A 362 12.44 -15.15 23.31
CA GLU A 362 11.08 -15.39 22.82
C GLU A 362 10.89 -14.93 21.36
N SER A 363 10.11 -15.70 20.60
CA SER A 363 9.67 -15.35 19.25
C SER A 363 8.27 -15.88 18.95
N MET A 364 7.45 -15.08 18.27
CA MET A 364 6.08 -15.41 17.92
C MET A 364 5.63 -14.70 16.64
N VAL A 365 4.79 -15.36 15.84
CA VAL A 365 4.16 -14.74 14.66
C VAL A 365 2.98 -13.89 15.12
N PHE A 366 3.17 -12.57 15.21
CA PHE A 366 2.10 -11.64 15.54
C PHE A 366 1.05 -11.55 14.44
N ALA A 367 1.48 -11.54 13.18
CA ALA A 367 0.57 -11.57 12.02
C ALA A 367 1.20 -12.30 10.83
N ASP A 368 0.39 -12.96 10.02
CA ASP A 368 0.75 -13.62 8.77
C ASP A 368 -0.17 -13.20 7.61
N GLY A 369 -0.09 -13.81 6.43
CA GLY A 369 -0.97 -13.46 5.31
C GLY A 369 -0.81 -12.01 4.83
N LEU A 370 0.37 -11.40 5.04
CA LEU A 370 0.70 -10.07 4.51
C LEU A 370 1.29 -10.17 3.10
N ARG A 371 1.36 -9.04 2.41
CA ARG A 371 1.75 -8.91 1.00
C ARG A 371 2.89 -7.91 0.84
N ILE A 372 4.13 -8.33 1.08
CA ILE A 372 5.33 -7.49 0.99
C ILE A 372 5.21 -6.24 1.87
N PRO A 373 5.22 -6.40 3.21
CA PRO A 373 5.03 -5.30 4.16
C PRO A 373 6.29 -4.42 4.26
N THR A 374 6.53 -3.57 3.26
CA THR A 374 7.70 -2.67 3.18
C THR A 374 7.69 -1.55 4.21
N GLY A 375 6.54 -1.26 4.82
CA GLY A 375 6.38 -0.24 5.84
C GLY A 375 5.76 -0.78 7.11
N MET A 376 6.32 -0.42 8.26
CA MET A 376 5.78 -0.78 9.56
C MET A 376 6.09 0.29 10.61
N GLU A 377 5.10 0.60 11.45
CA GLU A 377 5.30 1.37 12.68
C GLU A 377 4.35 0.89 13.79
N VAL A 378 4.82 0.92 15.03
CA VAL A 378 4.04 0.52 16.21
C VAL A 378 3.45 1.77 16.84
N GLY A 379 2.13 1.84 16.89
CA GLY A 379 1.40 2.87 17.63
C GLY A 379 1.03 2.41 19.04
N PRO A 380 0.38 3.28 19.82
CA PRO A 380 0.01 2.97 21.20
C PRO A 380 -0.93 1.76 21.38
N ASP A 381 -1.78 1.47 20.40
CA ASP A 381 -2.83 0.44 20.50
C ASP A 381 -2.94 -0.46 19.27
N ARG A 382 -2.03 -0.29 18.29
CA ARG A 382 -2.06 -0.98 16.99
C ARG A 382 -0.72 -0.91 16.28
N VAL A 383 -0.49 -1.85 15.38
CA VAL A 383 0.63 -1.81 14.43
C VAL A 383 0.11 -1.34 13.07
N TYR A 384 0.76 -0.34 12.49
CA TYR A 384 0.50 0.15 11.15
C TYR A 384 1.37 -0.60 10.15
N ILE A 385 0.78 -1.10 9.06
CA ILE A 385 1.48 -1.84 8.01
C ILE A 385 1.20 -1.21 6.65
N GLY A 386 2.24 -0.70 6.00
CA GLY A 386 2.20 -0.32 4.59
C GLY A 386 2.51 -1.54 3.72
N GLN A 387 1.56 -1.96 2.88
CA GLN A 387 1.74 -3.04 1.92
C GLN A 387 1.06 -2.71 0.59
N GLY A 388 1.78 -2.80 -0.53
CA GLY A 388 1.24 -2.51 -1.85
C GLY A 388 0.42 -1.22 -1.91
N THR A 389 -0.89 -1.34 -2.15
CA THR A 389 -1.83 -0.22 -2.28
C THR A 389 -2.54 0.18 -0.97
N GLU A 390 -2.17 -0.40 0.16
CA GLU A 390 -2.91 -0.34 1.43
C GLU A 390 -2.05 0.14 2.61
N LEU A 391 -2.71 0.87 3.52
CA LEU A 391 -2.26 1.04 4.90
C LEU A 391 -3.21 0.25 5.80
N LEU A 392 -2.71 -0.78 6.47
CA LEU A 392 -3.45 -1.61 7.41
C LEU A 392 -3.18 -1.19 8.86
N THR A 393 -4.10 -1.54 9.74
CA THR A 393 -3.89 -1.59 11.19
C THR A 393 -4.15 -2.99 11.72
N LEU A 394 -3.23 -3.47 12.57
CA LEU A 394 -3.28 -4.76 13.24
C LEU A 394 -3.36 -4.57 14.75
N ARG A 395 -4.22 -5.30 15.44
CA ARG A 395 -4.34 -5.24 16.91
C ARG A 395 -4.49 -6.64 17.48
N ASP A 396 -3.80 -6.87 18.58
CA ASP A 396 -4.11 -7.94 19.52
C ASP A 396 -5.05 -7.37 20.58
N THR A 397 -6.29 -7.84 20.58
CA THR A 397 -7.33 -7.43 21.53
C THR A 397 -7.60 -8.48 22.61
N THR A 398 -6.97 -9.65 22.50
CA THR A 398 -7.09 -10.77 23.44
C THR A 398 -5.90 -10.83 24.40
N GLY A 399 -4.76 -10.23 24.03
CA GLY A 399 -3.50 -10.26 24.77
C GLY A 399 -2.75 -11.58 24.64
N ASP A 400 -3.08 -12.40 23.63
CA ASP A 400 -2.43 -13.69 23.39
C ASP A 400 -1.18 -13.59 22.50
N GLY A 401 -0.85 -12.38 22.04
CA GLY A 401 0.30 -12.14 21.20
C GLY A 401 0.03 -12.23 19.71
N HIS A 402 -1.19 -12.51 19.29
CA HIS A 402 -1.59 -12.60 17.89
C HIS A 402 -2.58 -11.48 17.51
N ALA A 403 -2.35 -10.87 16.35
CA ALA A 403 -3.27 -9.87 15.82
C ALA A 403 -4.58 -10.51 15.38
N ASN A 404 -5.62 -10.41 16.21
CA ASN A 404 -6.96 -10.90 15.90
C ASN A 404 -7.85 -9.84 15.21
N GLU A 405 -7.44 -8.57 15.19
CA GLU A 405 -8.10 -7.50 14.45
C GLU A 405 -7.20 -7.00 13.31
N ARG A 406 -7.66 -7.13 12.05
CA ARG A 406 -7.04 -6.55 10.85
C ARG A 406 -8.03 -5.62 10.17
N ARG A 407 -7.63 -4.36 9.94
CA ARG A 407 -8.45 -3.37 9.24
C ARG A 407 -7.64 -2.61 8.21
N THR A 408 -8.21 -2.38 7.05
CA THR A 408 -7.66 -1.46 6.06
C THR A 408 -8.04 -0.04 6.45
N LEU A 409 -7.04 0.79 6.76
CA LEU A 409 -7.23 2.18 7.19
C LEU A 409 -7.39 3.11 6.00
N LEU A 410 -6.50 3.00 5.01
CA LEU A 410 -6.49 3.79 3.78
C LEU A 410 -6.05 2.90 2.60
N THR A 411 -6.57 3.19 1.42
CA THR A 411 -6.22 2.53 0.15
C THR A 411 -5.96 3.55 -0.94
N GLY A 412 -5.41 3.10 -2.07
CA GLY A 412 -5.05 3.97 -3.20
C GLY A 412 -3.59 4.41 -3.22
N PHE A 413 -2.73 3.76 -2.42
CA PHE A 413 -1.29 3.94 -2.55
C PHE A 413 -0.77 3.31 -3.84
N GLY A 414 0.31 3.85 -4.38
CA GLY A 414 0.91 3.38 -5.62
C GLY A 414 1.68 2.07 -5.46
N ASN A 415 1.65 1.23 -6.48
CA ASN A 415 2.24 -0.13 -6.44
C ASN A 415 2.95 -0.52 -7.75
N GLY A 416 3.40 0.47 -8.53
CA GLY A 416 4.05 0.26 -9.83
C GLY A 416 5.47 -0.30 -9.81
N ASP A 417 6.12 -0.21 -8.66
CA ASP A 417 7.38 -0.85 -8.34
C ASP A 417 7.38 -1.11 -6.83
N SER A 418 7.43 -2.38 -6.44
CA SER A 418 7.55 -2.85 -5.05
C SER A 418 8.80 -2.31 -4.36
N HIS A 419 9.79 -1.85 -5.12
CA HIS A 419 10.95 -1.13 -4.60
C HIS A 419 10.65 0.34 -4.22
N GLN A 420 9.49 0.86 -4.58
CA GLN A 420 9.11 2.27 -4.42
C GLN A 420 7.83 2.45 -3.59
N THR A 421 7.23 1.37 -3.08
CA THR A 421 6.00 1.39 -2.27
C THR A 421 6.23 2.07 -0.91
N SER A 422 5.13 2.33 -0.20
CA SER A 422 5.14 2.89 1.15
C SER A 422 6.13 2.15 2.06
N ASN A 423 7.13 2.86 2.58
CA ASN A 423 8.22 2.32 3.38
C ASN A 423 8.71 3.32 4.43
N SER A 424 9.61 2.90 5.33
CA SER A 424 10.29 3.81 6.27
C SER A 424 9.35 4.63 7.15
N PHE A 425 8.40 3.97 7.82
CA PHE A 425 7.46 4.64 8.70
C PHE A 425 8.14 5.10 10.00
N VAL A 426 7.74 6.27 10.51
CA VAL A 426 8.24 6.83 11.77
C VAL A 426 7.19 7.76 12.38
N TRP A 427 7.16 7.87 13.71
CA TRP A 427 6.42 8.91 14.40
C TRP A 427 7.20 10.23 14.40
N SER A 428 6.54 11.33 14.03
CA SER A 428 7.09 12.66 14.29
C SER A 428 6.95 13.02 15.78
N PRO A 429 7.77 13.96 16.29
CA PRO A 429 7.59 14.51 17.64
C PRO A 429 6.20 15.12 17.88
N GLY A 430 5.47 15.46 16.83
CA GLY A 430 4.08 15.95 16.89
C GLY A 430 3.01 14.86 16.99
N GLY A 431 3.38 13.58 17.02
CA GLY A 431 2.43 12.46 17.08
C GLY A 431 1.76 12.16 15.73
N GLU A 432 2.40 12.55 14.62
CA GLU A 432 1.94 12.24 13.26
C GLU A 432 2.75 11.08 12.71
N LEU A 433 2.12 10.24 11.89
CA LEU A 433 2.80 9.13 11.24
C LEU A 433 3.37 9.61 9.89
N TRP A 434 4.67 9.45 9.69
CA TRP A 434 5.37 9.85 8.48
C TRP A 434 5.96 8.62 7.78
N TRP A 435 5.98 8.61 6.45
CA TRP A 435 6.62 7.53 5.67
C TRP A 435 6.94 7.96 4.25
N CYS A 436 7.79 7.18 3.58
CA CYS A 436 8.31 7.47 2.25
C CYS A 436 7.60 6.66 1.17
N GLN A 437 7.60 7.20 -0.05
CA GLN A 437 7.32 6.48 -1.30
C GLN A 437 8.30 6.98 -2.38
N GLY A 438 8.60 6.16 -3.38
CA GLY A 438 9.54 6.45 -4.45
C GLY A 438 8.95 6.82 -5.83
N ASP A 439 9.82 6.99 -6.83
CA ASP A 439 9.52 7.70 -8.09
C ASP A 439 8.65 6.93 -9.09
N GLY A 440 8.63 5.60 -8.99
CA GLY A 440 7.99 4.71 -9.95
C GLY A 440 6.49 4.57 -9.79
N ILE A 441 5.88 5.31 -8.86
CA ILE A 441 4.50 5.11 -8.44
C ILE A 441 3.73 6.42 -8.26
N GLU A 442 2.41 6.34 -8.23
CA GLU A 442 1.51 7.44 -7.88
C GLU A 442 0.46 6.94 -6.91
N SER A 443 0.21 7.73 -5.88
CA SER A 443 -0.78 7.48 -4.84
C SER A 443 -1.91 8.50 -4.94
N ARG A 444 -3.14 8.02 -4.91
CA ARG A 444 -4.37 8.84 -4.82
C ARG A 444 -5.30 8.19 -3.80
N VAL A 445 -5.31 8.76 -2.61
CA VAL A 445 -5.93 8.18 -1.42
C VAL A 445 -7.16 9.00 -1.06
N GLU A 446 -8.33 8.35 -1.01
CA GLU A 446 -9.56 8.99 -0.55
C GLU A 446 -9.55 9.15 0.98
N THR A 447 -9.86 10.34 1.45
CA THR A 447 -9.87 10.69 2.89
C THR A 447 -11.14 11.45 3.26
N PRO A 448 -11.43 11.68 4.56
CA PRO A 448 -12.52 12.55 4.98
C PRO A 448 -12.40 14.01 4.53
N PHE A 449 -11.29 14.37 3.88
CA PHE A 449 -10.98 15.71 3.37
C PHE A 449 -10.89 15.77 1.83
N GLY A 450 -11.29 14.69 1.14
CA GLY A 450 -11.14 14.54 -0.30
C GLY A 450 -9.94 13.65 -0.67
N VAL A 451 -9.52 13.70 -1.93
CA VAL A 451 -8.40 12.89 -2.43
C VAL A 451 -7.07 13.56 -2.06
N SER A 452 -6.23 12.85 -1.30
CA SER A 452 -4.82 13.19 -1.11
C SER A 452 -3.99 12.52 -2.20
N SER A 453 -3.04 13.23 -2.79
CA SER A 453 -2.20 12.70 -3.87
C SER A 453 -0.72 12.90 -3.59
N LEU A 454 0.07 11.92 -4.04
CA LEU A 454 1.53 12.00 -4.13
C LEU A 454 1.95 11.27 -5.41
N PHE A 455 2.41 12.03 -6.38
CA PHE A 455 2.97 11.60 -7.65
C PHE A 455 4.49 11.44 -7.52
N GLN A 456 4.99 10.27 -7.89
CA GLN A 456 6.39 9.91 -7.73
C GLN A 456 6.85 9.97 -6.28
N ALA A 457 8.10 10.36 -6.07
CA ALA A 457 8.78 10.20 -4.82
C ALA A 457 8.44 11.33 -3.85
N GLY A 458 8.35 10.99 -2.57
CA GLY A 458 8.05 11.97 -1.54
C GLY A 458 7.76 11.33 -0.20
N VAL A 459 7.13 12.13 0.66
CA VAL A 459 6.85 11.76 2.04
C VAL A 459 5.38 12.00 2.35
N PHE A 460 4.73 11.03 2.94
CA PHE A 460 3.40 11.19 3.50
C PHE A 460 3.48 11.60 4.96
N ARG A 461 2.51 12.43 5.36
CA ARG A 461 2.24 12.78 6.76
C ARG A 461 0.77 12.52 7.07
N LEU A 462 0.51 11.63 8.02
CA LEU A 462 -0.83 11.25 8.45
C LEU A 462 -1.08 11.65 9.90
N ARG A 463 -2.23 12.29 10.13
CA ARG A 463 -2.87 12.35 11.45
C ARG A 463 -3.89 11.22 11.55
N PRO A 464 -3.56 10.10 12.23
CA PRO A 464 -4.34 8.87 12.12
C PRO A 464 -5.75 9.02 12.69
N ASN A 465 -5.94 9.81 13.76
CA ASN A 465 -7.25 10.03 14.38
C ASN A 465 -8.20 10.87 13.50
N GLU A 466 -7.65 11.72 12.63
CA GLU A 466 -8.42 12.54 11.70
C GLU A 466 -8.56 11.88 10.32
N LEU A 467 -7.68 10.91 10.00
CA LEU A 467 -7.39 10.45 8.64
C LEU A 467 -7.02 11.59 7.70
N ARG A 468 -6.34 12.61 8.22
CA ARG A 468 -5.80 13.69 7.39
C ARG A 468 -4.42 13.30 6.89
N LEU A 469 -4.36 12.99 5.59
CA LEU A 469 -3.15 12.61 4.88
C LEU A 469 -2.69 13.78 4.01
N ASP A 470 -1.44 14.20 4.18
CA ASP A 470 -0.78 15.21 3.35
C ASP A 470 0.38 14.55 2.58
N GLY A 471 0.39 14.66 1.25
CA GLY A 471 1.55 14.32 0.41
C GLY A 471 2.54 15.48 0.34
N LEU A 472 3.80 15.22 0.67
CA LEU A 472 4.88 16.19 0.69
C LEU A 472 5.94 15.84 -0.37
N LEU A 473 6.53 16.88 -0.99
CA LEU A 473 7.63 16.75 -1.95
C LEU A 473 7.30 16.04 -3.27
N ASP A 474 6.06 16.16 -3.71
CA ASP A 474 5.52 15.65 -4.97
C ASP A 474 6.44 15.85 -6.20
N ASP A 475 6.40 14.90 -7.15
CA ASP A 475 7.11 14.90 -8.43
C ASP A 475 8.65 14.87 -8.26
N PHE A 476 9.38 15.82 -8.84
CA PHE A 476 10.83 15.93 -8.76
C PHE A 476 11.32 16.75 -7.55
N MET A 477 10.42 17.14 -6.65
CA MET A 477 10.77 18.03 -5.53
C MET A 477 11.68 17.35 -4.50
N GLY A 478 11.43 16.05 -4.27
CA GLY A 478 12.08 15.27 -3.24
C GLY A 478 13.26 14.40 -3.70
N PRO A 479 13.81 13.59 -2.78
CA PRO A 479 14.61 12.42 -3.12
C PRO A 479 13.85 11.50 -4.06
N GLY A 480 14.53 10.84 -5.00
CA GLY A 480 13.89 9.98 -6.00
C GLY A 480 13.53 8.59 -5.47
N ASN A 481 14.34 8.02 -4.58
CA ASN A 481 14.08 6.72 -3.97
C ASN A 481 14.28 6.76 -2.44
N PRO A 482 13.42 7.49 -1.70
CA PRO A 482 13.57 7.64 -0.27
C PRO A 482 13.33 6.31 0.47
N TRP A 483 14.32 5.93 1.29
CA TRP A 483 14.36 4.71 2.11
C TRP A 483 14.69 4.99 3.57
N GLY A 484 14.31 6.18 4.03
CA GLY A 484 14.44 6.53 5.44
C GLY A 484 14.04 7.97 5.70
N ILE A 485 13.36 8.17 6.81
CA ILE A 485 13.11 9.48 7.40
C ILE A 485 13.33 9.38 8.91
N ALA A 486 14.00 10.36 9.49
CA ALA A 486 14.18 10.50 10.93
C ALA A 486 14.10 11.97 11.34
N PHE A 487 13.91 12.18 12.64
CA PHE A 487 13.90 13.50 13.26
C PHE A 487 15.07 13.60 14.23
N ASP A 488 15.67 14.78 14.33
CA ASP A 488 16.55 15.10 15.47
C ASP A 488 15.74 15.51 16.71
N ASP A 489 16.44 15.78 17.81
CA ASP A 489 15.86 16.21 19.09
C ASP A 489 15.10 17.55 19.01
N TYR A 490 15.30 18.32 17.94
CA TYR A 490 14.63 19.60 17.68
C TYR A 490 13.46 19.48 16.70
N GLY A 491 13.13 18.26 16.25
CA GLY A 491 12.07 17.96 15.30
C GLY A 491 12.39 18.34 13.86
N GLN A 492 13.67 18.48 13.50
CA GLN A 492 14.11 18.66 12.12
C GLN A 492 14.08 17.32 11.38
N SER A 493 13.41 17.26 10.24
CA SER A 493 13.27 16.02 9.46
C SER A 493 14.38 15.84 8.42
N PHE A 494 15.00 14.68 8.41
CA PHE A 494 16.01 14.29 7.42
C PHE A 494 15.55 13.06 6.66
N VAL A 495 15.63 13.11 5.33
CA VAL A 495 15.26 12.00 4.44
C VAL A 495 16.50 11.50 3.71
N ILE A 496 16.67 10.19 3.68
CA ILE A 496 17.74 9.50 2.96
C ILE A 496 17.19 8.77 1.74
N ASP A 497 18.03 8.66 0.72
CA ASP A 497 17.68 8.10 -0.58
C ASP A 497 18.69 7.01 -0.97
N GLY A 498 18.18 5.87 -1.44
CA GLY A 498 18.96 4.71 -1.90
C GLY A 498 19.89 4.96 -3.10
N ALA A 499 19.76 6.13 -3.73
CA ALA A 499 20.66 6.64 -4.77
C ALA A 499 20.96 8.14 -4.65
N GLY A 500 20.06 8.91 -4.04
CA GLY A 500 20.08 10.37 -4.05
C GLY A 500 20.99 11.00 -2.99
N GLY A 501 21.17 10.40 -1.81
CA GLY A 501 21.90 11.00 -0.69
C GLY A 501 20.96 11.46 0.43
N VAL A 502 21.26 12.60 1.07
CA VAL A 502 20.49 13.12 2.22
C VAL A 502 19.86 14.47 1.89
N SER A 503 18.60 14.65 2.31
CA SER A 503 17.85 15.91 2.18
C SER A 503 17.27 16.31 3.53
N TYR A 504 17.26 17.61 3.82
CA TYR A 504 16.57 18.16 4.99
C TYR A 504 15.19 18.68 4.56
N LEU A 505 14.15 18.17 5.21
CA LEU A 505 12.78 18.60 5.06
C LEU A 505 12.51 19.68 6.10
N THR A 506 12.03 20.85 5.67
CA THR A 506 11.66 21.91 6.60
C THR A 506 10.49 21.44 7.50
N PRO A 507 10.54 21.66 8.83
CA PRO A 507 9.49 21.19 9.75
C PRO A 507 8.06 21.66 9.41
N ALA A 508 7.95 22.83 8.77
CA ALA A 508 6.68 23.42 8.33
C ALA A 508 6.28 23.02 6.89
N SER A 509 6.76 21.89 6.39
CA SER A 509 6.43 21.42 5.05
C SER A 509 4.91 21.27 4.88
N ILE A 510 4.40 21.90 3.83
CA ILE A 510 3.01 21.79 3.39
C ILE A 510 2.98 21.31 1.93
N PRO A 511 1.88 20.69 1.48
CA PRO A 511 1.66 20.46 0.07
C PRO A 511 1.76 21.79 -0.71
N ALA A 512 2.76 21.89 -1.59
CA ALA A 512 3.04 23.12 -2.32
C ALA A 512 2.46 23.06 -3.74
N LYS A 513 1.79 24.13 -4.16
CA LYS A 513 1.32 24.27 -5.56
C LYS A 513 2.46 24.56 -6.55
N ARG A 514 3.57 25.11 -6.06
CA ARG A 514 4.76 25.40 -6.86
C ARG A 514 5.84 24.39 -6.53
N ARG A 515 6.20 23.59 -7.54
CA ARG A 515 7.23 22.56 -7.42
C ARG A 515 8.62 23.17 -7.52
N LEU A 516 9.43 22.98 -6.48
CA LEU A 516 10.84 23.36 -6.43
C LEU A 516 11.64 22.18 -5.89
N ARG A 517 12.70 21.81 -6.60
CA ARG A 517 13.60 20.74 -6.16
C ARG A 517 14.34 21.16 -4.90
N LEU A 518 14.19 20.38 -3.84
CA LEU A 518 14.98 20.61 -2.62
C LEU A 518 16.45 20.28 -2.89
N PRO A 519 17.38 21.10 -2.37
CA PRO A 519 18.80 20.79 -2.46
C PRO A 519 19.11 19.56 -1.61
N ARG A 520 20.03 18.74 -2.12
CA ARG A 520 20.62 17.66 -1.33
C ARG A 520 21.75 18.22 -0.49
N ILE A 521 21.79 17.83 0.78
CA ILE A 521 22.85 18.22 1.72
C ILE A 521 23.90 17.12 1.90
N GLY A 522 23.57 15.88 1.51
CA GLY A 522 24.48 14.73 1.52
C GLY A 522 24.77 14.18 0.13
N LYS A 523 25.92 13.50 0.01
CA LYS A 523 26.33 12.82 -1.23
C LYS A 523 25.48 11.57 -1.50
N PRO A 524 25.36 11.14 -2.77
CA PRO A 524 24.80 9.84 -3.15
C PRO A 524 25.45 8.65 -2.41
N GLY A 525 24.64 7.65 -2.08
CA GLY A 525 25.06 6.39 -1.46
C GLY A 525 24.05 5.28 -1.72
N GLY A 526 24.17 4.14 -1.03
CA GLY A 526 23.13 3.13 -0.94
C GLY A 526 22.47 3.20 0.42
N TYR A 527 21.70 4.26 0.68
CA TYR A 527 21.17 4.52 2.02
C TYR A 527 19.79 3.88 2.22
N CYS A 528 19.63 3.16 3.33
CA CYS A 528 18.39 2.50 3.71
C CYS A 528 18.34 2.38 5.24
N GLY A 529 17.25 2.82 5.85
CA GLY A 529 17.15 3.01 7.29
C GLY A 529 17.95 4.20 7.80
N ILE A 530 17.31 4.99 8.67
CA ILE A 530 17.94 6.11 9.39
C ILE A 530 17.38 6.18 10.80
N ASP A 531 18.22 6.59 11.74
CA ASP A 531 17.80 6.99 13.09
C ASP A 531 18.74 8.03 13.69
N CYS A 532 18.28 8.76 14.70
CA CYS A 532 19.08 9.75 15.44
C CYS A 532 19.54 9.18 16.79
N LEU A 533 20.80 9.39 17.14
CA LEU A 533 21.37 8.94 18.41
C LEU A 533 21.00 9.90 19.54
N GLY A 534 20.13 9.44 20.46
CA GLY A 534 19.76 10.21 21.67
C GLY A 534 19.83 9.40 22.97
N ALA A 535 20.26 8.14 22.94
CA ALA A 535 20.35 7.32 24.15
C ALA A 535 21.58 7.70 24.98
N ARG A 536 21.39 7.82 26.30
CA ARG A 536 22.44 8.22 27.26
C ARG A 536 23.60 7.22 27.40
N THR A 537 23.41 6.01 26.89
CA THR A 537 24.44 4.97 26.82
C THR A 537 25.54 5.32 25.81
N PHE A 538 25.29 6.22 24.86
CA PHE A 538 26.30 6.67 23.90
C PHE A 538 27.15 7.82 24.44
N PRO A 539 28.43 7.90 24.04
CA PRO A 539 29.30 9.04 24.37
C PRO A 539 28.67 10.39 24.01
N ASP A 540 28.96 11.44 24.80
CA ASP A 540 28.43 12.79 24.58
C ASP A 540 28.69 13.32 23.16
N GLU A 541 29.85 12.98 22.59
CA GLU A 541 30.25 13.34 21.23
C GLU A 541 29.42 12.69 20.11
N MET A 542 28.68 11.63 20.43
CA MET A 542 27.78 10.93 19.48
C MET A 542 26.32 11.36 19.59
N GLN A 543 25.96 12.16 20.61
CA GLN A 543 24.59 12.63 20.79
C GLN A 543 24.17 13.55 19.63
N GLY A 544 22.99 13.32 19.07
CA GLY A 544 22.47 14.02 17.90
C GLY A 544 23.06 13.58 16.55
N GLU A 545 24.00 12.63 16.53
CA GLU A 545 24.50 12.07 15.27
C GLU A 545 23.48 11.08 14.67
N PHE A 546 23.40 11.02 13.35
CA PHE A 546 22.52 10.08 12.65
C PHE A 546 23.26 8.82 12.25
N LEU A 547 22.55 7.69 12.30
CA LEU A 547 22.97 6.40 11.75
C LEU A 547 22.22 6.12 10.44
N ILE A 548 22.89 5.51 9.47
CA ILE A 548 22.27 5.02 8.24
C ILE A 548 22.82 3.66 7.83
N GLY A 549 21.97 2.77 7.31
CA GLY A 549 22.43 1.59 6.58
C GLY A 549 22.99 2.01 5.22
N ASP A 550 24.29 1.80 4.96
CA ASP A 550 24.91 1.99 3.63
C ASP A 550 25.10 0.61 2.97
N TYR A 551 23.99 0.08 2.43
CA TYR A 551 23.90 -1.30 1.93
C TYR A 551 24.81 -1.59 0.74
N LYS A 552 25.22 -0.56 -0.02
CA LYS A 552 26.18 -0.71 -1.13
C LYS A 552 27.61 -0.90 -0.62
N LYS A 553 27.92 -0.40 0.57
CA LYS A 553 29.25 -0.49 1.20
C LYS A 553 29.33 -1.48 2.36
N ASN A 554 28.24 -2.18 2.66
CA ASN A 554 28.14 -3.15 3.75
C ASN A 554 28.53 -2.55 5.10
N GLN A 555 28.02 -1.36 5.41
CA GLN A 555 28.40 -0.63 6.63
C GLN A 555 27.22 0.13 7.23
N ILE A 556 27.35 0.49 8.51
CA ILE A 556 26.50 1.47 9.19
C ILE A 556 27.25 2.79 9.24
N SER A 557 26.86 3.74 8.39
CA SER A 557 27.51 5.05 8.33
C SER A 557 26.92 5.99 9.37
N ARG A 558 27.69 7.02 9.74
CA ARG A 558 27.25 8.03 10.71
C ARG A 558 27.59 9.44 10.23
N PHE A 559 26.75 10.41 10.55
CA PHE A 559 27.02 11.82 10.29
C PHE A 559 26.45 12.71 11.40
N ALA A 560 27.14 13.81 11.70
CA ALA A 560 26.58 14.92 12.46
C ALA A 560 26.02 15.97 11.49
N THR A 561 25.14 16.83 12.00
CA THR A 561 24.65 18.03 11.31
C THR A 561 25.26 19.28 11.93
N SER A 562 25.49 20.30 11.11
CA SER A 562 25.84 21.64 11.58
C SER A 562 25.15 22.69 10.72
N ASP A 563 24.89 23.86 11.32
CA ASP A 563 24.15 24.94 10.66
C ASP A 563 24.87 25.41 9.37
N ASP A 564 24.08 25.58 8.31
CA ASP A 564 24.51 26.17 7.04
C ASP A 564 23.40 27.10 6.49
N GLY A 565 23.44 28.35 6.93
CA GLY A 565 22.42 29.34 6.61
C GLY A 565 21.06 28.97 7.21
N ALA A 566 20.06 28.74 6.36
CA ALA A 566 18.72 28.29 6.78
C ALA A 566 18.54 26.76 6.70
N GLY A 567 19.62 26.03 6.43
CA GLY A 567 19.64 24.57 6.35
C GLY A 567 20.83 23.99 7.11
N PHE A 568 21.26 22.81 6.68
CA PHE A 568 22.30 22.04 7.33
C PHE A 568 23.35 21.58 6.34
N LYS A 569 24.59 21.43 6.81
CA LYS A 569 25.63 20.63 6.17
C LYS A 569 25.88 19.36 7.00
N LEU A 570 26.46 18.35 6.35
CA LEU A 570 26.75 17.07 6.97
C LEU A 570 28.24 16.88 7.24
N ASP A 571 28.56 16.48 8.47
CA ASP A 571 29.90 16.13 8.91
C ASP A 571 29.97 14.60 9.09
N TRP A 572 30.41 13.90 8.05
CA TRP A 572 30.53 12.44 8.05
C TRP A 572 31.58 11.96 9.06
N LYS A 573 31.22 10.93 9.82
CA LYS A 573 32.05 10.35 10.88
C LYS A 573 32.54 8.97 10.48
N GLU A 574 33.40 8.40 11.34
CA GLU A 574 33.76 6.99 11.22
C GLU A 574 32.50 6.10 11.33
N PRO A 575 32.32 5.13 10.41
CA PRO A 575 31.21 4.18 10.48
C PRO A 575 31.18 3.40 11.79
N LEU A 576 29.98 3.09 12.27
CA LEU A 576 29.80 2.29 13.47
C LEU A 576 30.26 0.83 13.28
N LEU A 577 29.99 0.31 12.08
CA LEU A 577 30.28 -1.07 11.71
C LEU A 577 30.56 -1.14 10.20
N ARG A 578 31.57 -1.91 9.81
CA ARG A 578 31.84 -2.32 8.42
C ARG A 578 31.86 -3.84 8.35
N SER A 579 31.38 -4.41 7.26
CA SER A 579 31.44 -5.85 7.00
C SER A 579 32.20 -6.14 5.71
N LYS A 580 33.08 -7.13 5.76
CA LYS A 580 33.70 -7.74 4.56
C LYS A 580 32.82 -8.81 3.93
N HIS A 581 31.73 -9.22 4.58
CA HIS A 581 30.84 -10.25 4.09
C HIS A 581 29.98 -9.70 2.95
N ARG A 582 30.00 -10.38 1.80
CA ARG A 582 29.31 -9.90 0.59
C ARG A 582 27.81 -9.78 0.79
N ASN A 583 27.18 -10.63 1.61
CA ASN A 583 25.72 -10.69 1.73
C ASN A 583 25.18 -9.80 2.86
N PHE A 584 26.04 -9.21 3.70
CA PHE A 584 25.60 -8.27 4.72
C PHE A 584 24.97 -7.04 4.05
N ARG A 585 23.68 -6.82 4.30
CA ARG A 585 22.87 -5.74 3.70
C ARG A 585 22.07 -5.04 4.80
N PRO A 586 22.63 -4.00 5.43
CA PRO A 586 21.90 -3.22 6.43
C PRO A 586 20.84 -2.37 5.74
N ILE A 587 19.56 -2.74 5.92
CA ILE A 587 18.42 -2.04 5.29
C ILE A 587 17.51 -1.32 6.28
N ASP A 588 17.68 -1.54 7.57
CA ASP A 588 17.11 -0.66 8.60
C ASP A 588 18.08 -0.56 9.78
N VAL A 589 18.07 0.57 10.47
CA VAL A 589 18.85 0.81 11.68
C VAL A 589 18.02 1.63 12.65
N LYS A 590 17.94 1.19 13.91
CA LYS A 590 17.17 1.86 14.96
C LYS A 590 17.86 1.78 16.31
N VAL A 591 17.68 2.80 17.13
CA VAL A 591 18.03 2.78 18.55
C VAL A 591 16.88 2.10 19.31
N GLY A 592 17.18 1.02 20.02
CA GLY A 592 16.22 0.29 20.82
C GLY A 592 15.97 0.95 22.19
N PRO A 593 14.92 0.52 22.91
CA PRO A 593 14.56 1.06 24.23
C PRO A 593 15.60 0.78 25.31
N ASP A 594 16.50 -0.19 25.10
CA ASP A 594 17.64 -0.51 25.95
C ASP A 594 18.85 0.40 25.70
N GLY A 595 18.77 1.32 24.75
CA GLY A 595 19.86 2.21 24.35
C GLY A 595 20.93 1.53 23.50
N ALA A 596 20.66 0.37 22.92
CA ALA A 596 21.52 -0.26 21.91
C ALA A 596 21.03 0.07 20.49
N ILE A 597 21.89 -0.20 19.51
CA ILE A 597 21.59 -0.03 18.09
C ILE A 597 21.26 -1.38 17.49
N TYR A 598 20.15 -1.46 16.78
CA TYR A 598 19.70 -2.67 16.10
C TYR A 598 19.79 -2.46 14.59
N VAL A 599 20.44 -3.41 13.92
CA VAL A 599 20.64 -3.41 12.48
C VAL A 599 19.84 -4.56 11.87
N VAL A 600 18.98 -4.22 10.93
CA VAL A 600 18.27 -5.19 10.09
C VAL A 600 19.16 -5.56 8.92
N ASP A 601 19.74 -6.75 9.00
CA ASP A 601 20.52 -7.34 7.93
C ASP A 601 19.62 -8.24 7.07
N TRP A 602 19.33 -7.77 5.87
CA TRP A 602 18.52 -8.49 4.90
C TRP A 602 19.20 -9.79 4.42
N TYR A 603 20.52 -9.90 4.58
CA TYR A 603 21.35 -11.02 4.14
C TYR A 603 21.09 -11.44 2.68
N ASN A 604 21.38 -10.55 1.72
CA ASN A 604 21.11 -10.85 0.32
C ASN A 604 22.27 -10.45 -0.60
N PRO A 605 22.76 -11.36 -1.46
CA PRO A 605 23.73 -10.98 -2.49
C PRO A 605 23.15 -10.01 -3.52
N ILE A 606 21.82 -10.07 -3.73
CA ILE A 606 21.10 -9.32 -4.75
C ILE A 606 20.25 -8.25 -4.09
N THR A 607 20.53 -6.98 -4.40
CA THR A 607 19.93 -5.84 -3.70
C THR A 607 18.68 -5.27 -4.37
N CYS A 608 18.51 -5.49 -5.67
CA CYS A 608 17.49 -4.82 -6.45
C CYS A 608 17.00 -5.69 -7.61
N HIS A 609 15.77 -5.52 -8.08
CA HIS A 609 15.27 -6.11 -9.34
C HIS A 609 15.41 -5.20 -10.55
N GLN A 610 15.97 -4.00 -10.35
CA GLN A 610 16.35 -3.11 -11.45
C GLN A 610 17.78 -3.37 -11.96
N ASP A 611 18.57 -4.14 -11.19
CA ASP A 611 19.98 -4.46 -11.45
C ASP A 611 20.26 -5.98 -11.53
N ASP A 612 19.27 -6.82 -11.20
CA ASP A 612 19.37 -8.29 -11.23
C ASP A 612 18.04 -8.94 -11.59
N PHE A 613 18.10 -10.14 -12.18
CA PHE A 613 16.90 -10.85 -12.62
C PHE A 613 15.87 -11.03 -11.51
N TYR A 614 14.61 -10.88 -11.90
CA TYR A 614 13.50 -10.87 -10.95
C TYR A 614 13.38 -12.15 -10.12
N ARG A 615 13.44 -13.30 -10.77
CA ARG A 615 13.47 -14.63 -10.13
C ARG A 615 14.88 -15.20 -10.03
N HIS A 616 15.92 -14.41 -9.84
CA HIS A 616 17.29 -14.94 -9.75
C HIS A 616 17.42 -16.03 -8.65
N PRO A 617 18.04 -17.20 -8.93
CA PRO A 617 18.16 -18.30 -7.96
C PRO A 617 18.95 -17.96 -6.70
N ASP A 618 19.90 -17.03 -6.81
CA ASP A 618 20.72 -16.60 -5.66
C ASP A 618 20.04 -15.58 -4.74
N ARG A 619 18.80 -15.15 -5.02
CA ARG A 619 18.05 -14.32 -4.05
C ARG A 619 17.80 -15.15 -2.81
N ASP A 620 18.37 -14.74 -1.68
CA ASP A 620 18.13 -15.40 -0.41
C ASP A 620 16.71 -15.07 0.08
N LYS A 621 16.00 -16.10 0.52
CA LYS A 621 14.62 -16.09 1.01
C LYS A 621 14.48 -16.78 2.36
N THR A 622 15.55 -17.35 2.88
CA THR A 622 15.52 -18.21 4.08
C THR A 622 16.35 -17.67 5.23
N HIS A 623 17.22 -16.70 4.96
CA HIS A 623 18.12 -16.12 5.95
C HIS A 623 17.87 -14.63 6.17
N GLY A 624 18.33 -14.14 7.31
CA GLY A 624 18.27 -12.75 7.73
C GLY A 624 18.71 -12.64 9.18
N ARG A 625 19.20 -11.46 9.60
CA ARG A 625 19.65 -11.25 10.97
C ARG A 625 19.22 -9.91 11.51
N ILE A 626 18.97 -9.89 12.82
CA ILE A 626 18.98 -8.67 13.61
C ILE A 626 20.28 -8.68 14.42
N TRP A 627 21.15 -7.71 14.15
CA TRP A 627 22.37 -7.49 14.91
C TRP A 627 22.15 -6.40 15.95
N ARG A 628 22.65 -6.61 17.16
CA ARG A 628 22.65 -5.61 18.23
C ARG A 628 24.06 -5.08 18.42
N ILE A 629 24.22 -3.77 18.46
CA ILE A 629 25.47 -3.06 18.69
C ILE A 629 25.31 -2.22 19.94
N ALA A 630 26.21 -2.39 20.91
CA ALA A 630 26.16 -1.67 22.17
C ALA A 630 27.56 -1.18 22.58
N PRO A 631 27.63 -0.12 23.42
CA PRO A 631 28.85 0.24 24.12
C PRO A 631 29.41 -0.95 24.92
N LYS A 632 30.73 -1.17 24.86
CA LYS A 632 31.41 -2.18 25.68
C LYS A 632 31.32 -1.81 27.15
N LYS A 633 30.84 -2.75 27.97
CA LYS A 633 30.76 -2.57 29.43
C LYS A 633 32.12 -2.13 30.01
N GLY A 634 32.13 -0.99 30.70
CA GLY A 634 33.32 -0.46 31.40
C GLY A 634 34.31 0.32 30.54
N ILE A 635 34.04 0.53 29.24
CA ILE A 635 34.87 1.37 28.36
C ILE A 635 34.22 2.73 28.09
N LEU A 636 32.88 2.75 28.00
CA LEU A 636 32.07 3.95 27.78
C LEU A 636 31.19 4.23 29.02
N PRO A 637 30.74 5.50 29.22
CA PRO A 637 30.11 5.98 30.46
C PRO A 637 28.88 5.19 30.95
#